data_AF-A0A951EKD0-F1
#
_entry.id   AF-A0A951EKD0-F1
#
_cell.length_a   1.000
_cell.length_b   1.000
_cell.length_c   1.000
_cell.angle_alpha   90.00
_cell.angle_beta   90.00
_cell.angle_gamma   90.00
#
_symmetry.space_group_name_H-M   'P 1'
#
loop_
_entity.id
_entity.type
_entity.pdbx_description
1 polymer ?
#
loop_
_entity_poly.entity_id
_entity_poly.type
_entity_poly.pdbx_seq_one_letter_code
_entity_poly.pdbx_strand_id
1 'polypeptide(L)'
;MTRIVTFLPGYATSASHGFQIDSIPGDRITDLVYCFAGFVQQGSEWLPAFPEPHDTEPGQKHNVAQLAALKTRYPALNIVISIGGWNHSHQGDPTFKTTPPFTAVAATEAARKAFVQQCLALFVTPQRPGIGTLFTGIDIDWEYPSPDQLDNLVLLLQEFRSQLDAAGATLGRTLTLSACFGAGDDYEPSAFAPLAKTLDWFNLMTYLAHWPVADGRNTTTDFGAPLYRSPGEPHANVTWTIDGVVQSFLAAGIPADKLVIGINTFGRTYAGVPNVANGLYQPYTGPGPGSRGEAGALDYADLVASYLPSYGHFFDPWTQSDYLYSPSAEVWISYDGPEGIHYRASYVSDLGLGGLLLWELSTDVPSVRSDGPLHATALIDAMPRGIAGFANQATLHQTGAAGPALAVYSGQVFLATNRPKEGVLEIAHSDDLGVSFGGTYVSQESSDAAPSLATNGGQLKIGWRGAGNQNLNVATVDVANRTTGQPQIVGLSGKVVLDEFSDFTPALVALGEGGSFPSALVLAWTRAGDGRLCFRISTDGGGEFWARFVSNEISAAGPSLAVWNGRVYVAWRGWGTNQTLNLASLIIEPGTTQVTGLGNTIVLPGGSDAAPALTSDGNRLILAWKDGSGAVNVSMSLNGNVWFGAYAAPDMTGDSPALACDGFQVPIAWRGSGSQQMNVAQVASY
;
A
#
# COMPACT_ATOMS: atom_id res chain seq x y z
N MET A 1 -14.95 -1.63 10.25
CA MET A 1 -13.75 -1.12 9.57
C MET A 1 -12.59 -1.91 10.12
N THR A 2 -11.80 -2.52 9.25
CA THR A 2 -10.59 -3.27 9.63
C THR A 2 -9.58 -2.30 10.24
N ARG A 3 -8.95 -2.66 11.37
CA ARG A 3 -7.97 -1.79 12.03
C ARG A 3 -6.64 -1.81 11.30
N ILE A 4 -5.99 -0.66 11.27
CA ILE A 4 -4.57 -0.50 10.93
C ILE A 4 -3.92 0.15 12.15
N VAL A 5 -3.26 -0.69 12.94
CA VAL A 5 -2.65 -0.32 14.22
C VAL A 5 -1.16 -0.10 14.00
N THR A 6 -0.66 1.11 14.18
CA THR A 6 0.78 1.39 14.02
C THR A 6 1.44 1.67 15.35
N PHE A 7 2.57 1.04 15.62
CA PHE A 7 3.38 1.30 16.81
C PHE A 7 4.44 2.36 16.49
N LEU A 8 4.53 3.39 17.33
CA LEU A 8 5.54 4.44 17.24
C LEU A 8 6.32 4.51 18.56
N PRO A 9 7.56 4.01 18.60
CA PRO A 9 8.42 4.19 19.75
C PRO A 9 8.86 5.64 19.93
N GLY A 10 8.97 6.10 21.17
CA GLY A 10 9.38 7.45 21.55
C GLY A 10 10.80 7.74 21.08
N TYR A 11 11.68 6.74 21.08
CA TYR A 11 13.04 6.87 20.55
C TYR A 11 13.09 7.19 19.06
N ALA A 12 12.01 6.95 18.29
CA ALA A 12 11.98 7.21 16.86
C ALA A 12 12.19 8.70 16.53
N THR A 13 11.80 9.61 17.42
CA THR A 13 11.97 11.05 17.20
C THR A 13 13.33 11.59 17.68
N SER A 14 14.14 10.73 18.28
CA SER A 14 15.51 11.05 18.71
C SER A 14 16.37 11.52 17.53
N ALA A 15 17.45 12.24 17.83
CA ALA A 15 18.34 12.76 16.79
C ALA A 15 19.00 11.66 15.93
N SER A 16 19.19 10.46 16.47
CA SER A 16 19.77 9.32 15.75
C SER A 16 18.78 8.60 14.83
N HIS A 17 17.47 8.78 15.06
CA HIS A 17 16.40 8.10 14.31
C HIS A 17 15.69 9.06 13.35
N GLY A 18 15.49 10.32 13.75
CA GLY A 18 15.08 11.39 12.85
C GLY A 18 13.62 11.35 12.39
N PHE A 19 12.77 10.46 12.93
CA PHE A 19 11.35 10.40 12.56
C PHE A 19 10.61 11.67 13.00
N GLN A 20 9.68 12.14 12.18
CA GLN A 20 8.87 13.34 12.44
C GLN A 20 7.41 12.94 12.65
N ILE A 21 6.80 13.30 13.78
CA ILE A 21 5.41 12.92 14.08
C ILE A 21 4.40 13.60 13.12
N ASP A 22 4.75 14.75 12.56
CA ASP A 22 3.89 15.48 11.62
C ASP A 22 3.75 14.79 10.25
N SER A 23 4.62 13.84 9.93
CA SER A 23 4.56 13.02 8.70
C SER A 23 3.63 11.81 8.82
N ILE A 24 3.06 11.55 10.01
CA ILE A 24 2.19 10.39 10.23
C ILE A 24 0.89 10.54 9.40
N PRO A 25 0.54 9.53 8.59
CA PRO A 25 -0.66 9.55 7.74
C PRO A 25 -1.91 9.17 8.55
N GLY A 26 -2.38 10.07 9.43
CA GLY A 26 -3.51 9.78 10.32
C GLY A 26 -4.87 9.53 9.62
N ASP A 27 -4.97 9.76 8.32
CA ASP A 27 -6.11 9.39 7.46
C ASP A 27 -5.97 7.98 6.85
N ARG A 28 -4.81 7.33 7.03
CA ARG A 28 -4.49 5.99 6.53
C ARG A 28 -4.47 4.92 7.63
N ILE A 29 -4.40 5.33 8.89
CA ILE A 29 -4.35 4.43 10.05
C ILE A 29 -5.56 4.67 10.95
N THR A 30 -5.97 3.65 11.70
CA THR A 30 -7.08 3.77 12.65
C THR A 30 -6.57 4.07 14.05
N ASP A 31 -5.46 3.44 14.44
CA ASP A 31 -4.92 3.47 15.78
C ASP A 31 -3.41 3.69 15.75
N LEU A 32 -2.95 4.71 16.48
CA LEU A 32 -1.53 4.96 16.75
C LEU A 32 -1.23 4.54 18.19
N VAL A 33 -0.38 3.54 18.36
CA VAL A 33 0.10 3.08 19.66
C VAL A 33 1.46 3.74 19.92
N TYR A 34 1.52 4.65 20.90
CA TYR A 34 2.74 5.36 21.28
C TYR A 34 3.50 4.58 22.35
N CYS A 35 4.74 4.21 22.05
CA CYS A 35 5.55 3.24 22.79
C CYS A 35 6.80 3.89 23.37
N PHE A 36 7.44 3.41 24.43
CA PHE A 36 6.81 2.64 25.49
C PHE A 36 6.84 3.46 26.76
N ALA A 37 5.68 3.66 27.37
CA ALA A 37 5.64 4.11 28.74
C ALA A 37 6.39 3.10 29.62
N GLY A 38 7.38 3.59 30.35
CA GLY A 38 8.25 2.78 31.20
C GLY A 38 7.83 2.80 32.67
N PHE A 39 8.75 2.34 33.52
CA PHE A 39 8.56 2.26 34.96
C PHE A 39 9.67 3.02 35.70
N VAL A 40 9.29 3.74 36.75
CA VAL A 40 10.23 4.38 37.68
C VAL A 40 9.99 3.86 39.09
N GLN A 41 11.06 3.42 39.74
CA GLN A 41 10.98 2.95 41.12
C GLN A 41 10.99 4.12 42.10
N GLN A 42 9.96 4.24 42.95
CA GLN A 42 9.91 5.17 44.07
C GLN A 42 9.71 4.41 45.38
N GLY A 43 10.80 4.25 46.13
CA GLY A 43 10.79 3.40 47.33
C GLY A 43 10.55 1.93 46.96
N SER A 44 9.45 1.34 47.46
CA SER A 44 9.02 -0.02 47.12
C SER A 44 8.00 -0.10 45.97
N GLU A 45 7.56 1.05 45.44
CA GLU A 45 6.51 1.12 44.41
C GLU A 45 7.12 1.36 43.03
N TRP A 46 6.43 0.85 42.00
CA TRP A 46 6.72 1.11 40.60
C TRP A 46 5.65 2.05 40.03
N LEU A 47 6.07 3.20 39.55
CA LEU A 47 5.21 4.22 38.95
C LEU A 47 5.35 4.20 37.42
N PRO A 48 4.27 4.49 36.65
CA PRO A 48 4.37 4.66 35.21
C PRO A 48 5.15 5.93 34.85
N ALA A 49 5.85 5.92 33.71
CA ALA A 49 6.58 7.06 33.17
C ALA A 49 6.35 7.20 31.66
N PHE A 50 6.54 8.41 31.12
CA PHE A 50 6.48 8.63 29.68
C PHE A 50 7.62 7.92 28.94
N PRO A 51 7.44 7.58 27.66
CA PRO A 51 8.48 6.94 26.86
C PRO A 51 9.83 7.61 26.87
N GLU A 52 9.83 8.93 26.72
CA GLU A 52 11.07 9.71 26.71
C GLU A 52 11.02 10.85 27.72
N PRO A 53 12.13 11.19 28.40
CA PRO A 53 12.17 12.32 29.32
C PRO A 53 11.72 13.65 28.68
N HIS A 54 12.04 13.83 27.39
CA HIS A 54 11.75 15.05 26.64
C HIS A 54 10.30 15.12 26.12
N ASP A 55 9.49 14.07 26.28
CA ASP A 55 8.10 14.02 25.79
C ASP A 55 7.23 15.16 26.32
N THR A 56 7.56 15.66 27.51
CA THR A 56 6.73 16.64 28.24
C THR A 56 7.43 17.97 28.55
N GLU A 57 8.72 18.14 28.23
CA GLU A 57 9.54 19.28 28.69
C GLU A 57 9.46 20.52 27.78
N PRO A 58 8.91 21.68 28.26
CA PRO A 58 8.83 22.96 27.53
C PRO A 58 10.13 23.42 26.85
N GLY A 59 10.13 23.52 25.52
CA GLY A 59 11.25 24.05 24.71
C GLY A 59 12.14 23.00 24.04
N GLN A 60 11.87 21.70 24.21
CA GLN A 60 12.51 20.60 23.45
C GLN A 60 11.52 19.98 22.43
N LYS A 61 11.90 18.90 21.71
CA LYS A 61 10.96 18.17 20.84
C LYS A 61 9.87 17.52 21.70
N HIS A 62 8.74 18.20 21.95
CA HIS A 62 7.64 17.62 22.74
C HIS A 62 6.85 16.63 21.87
N ASN A 63 7.15 15.34 21.95
CA ASN A 63 6.39 14.33 21.20
C ASN A 63 4.89 14.39 21.54
N VAL A 64 4.52 14.59 22.81
CA VAL A 64 3.12 14.76 23.23
C VAL A 64 2.44 15.94 22.54
N ALA A 65 3.12 17.09 22.42
CA ALA A 65 2.53 18.25 21.77
C ALA A 65 2.37 18.03 20.26
N GLN A 66 3.32 17.31 19.64
CA GLN A 66 3.22 16.93 18.23
C GLN A 66 2.09 15.92 17.99
N LEU A 67 1.91 14.93 18.89
CA LEU A 67 0.79 14.00 18.85
C LEU A 67 -0.56 14.72 19.04
N ALA A 68 -0.63 15.73 19.91
CA ALA A 68 -1.83 16.55 20.07
C ALA A 68 -2.14 17.39 18.82
N ALA A 69 -1.12 17.92 18.15
CA ALA A 69 -1.28 18.59 16.85
C ALA A 69 -1.76 17.59 15.78
N LEU A 70 -1.20 16.38 15.75
CA LEU A 70 -1.61 15.31 14.86
C LEU A 70 -3.09 14.92 15.07
N LYS A 71 -3.52 14.72 16.32
CA LYS A 71 -4.92 14.43 16.67
C LYS A 71 -5.87 15.57 16.29
N THR A 72 -5.40 16.82 16.34
CA THR A 72 -6.18 17.98 15.86
C THR A 72 -6.35 17.93 14.34
N ARG A 73 -5.31 17.53 13.60
CA ARG A 73 -5.35 17.34 12.15
C ARG A 73 -6.20 16.13 11.74
N TYR A 74 -6.17 15.06 12.53
CA TYR A 74 -6.90 13.82 12.29
C TYR A 74 -7.78 13.45 13.51
N PRO A 75 -8.95 14.10 13.68
CA PRO A 75 -9.79 13.91 14.86
C PRO A 75 -10.26 12.47 15.08
N ALA A 76 -10.36 11.67 14.02
CA ALA A 76 -10.77 10.27 14.06
C ALA A 76 -9.66 9.31 14.54
N LEU A 77 -8.39 9.70 14.46
CA LEU A 77 -7.24 8.84 14.80
C LEU A 77 -7.23 8.46 16.28
N ASN A 78 -7.36 7.19 16.63
CA ASN A 78 -7.22 6.74 18.01
C ASN A 78 -5.75 6.81 18.44
N ILE A 79 -5.42 7.40 19.60
CA ILE A 79 -4.04 7.42 20.10
C ILE A 79 -4.02 6.70 21.45
N VAL A 80 -3.33 5.57 21.49
CA VAL A 80 -3.21 4.69 22.64
C VAL A 80 -1.77 4.75 23.16
N ILE A 81 -1.56 4.72 24.47
CA ILE A 81 -0.21 4.62 25.02
C ILE A 81 0.08 3.16 25.41
N SER A 82 1.20 2.61 24.95
CA SER A 82 1.63 1.27 25.34
C SER A 82 2.60 1.33 26.50
N ILE A 83 2.36 0.50 27.52
CA ILE A 83 3.23 0.33 28.68
C ILE A 83 3.96 -1.01 28.50
N GLY A 84 5.30 -0.98 28.56
CA GLY A 84 6.10 -2.21 28.50
C GLY A 84 7.07 -2.29 27.32
N GLY A 85 6.94 -3.34 26.51
CA GLY A 85 7.90 -3.76 25.50
C GLY A 85 9.04 -4.61 26.08
N TRP A 86 9.84 -5.20 25.20
CA TRP A 86 10.93 -6.13 25.55
C TRP A 86 11.83 -5.63 26.69
N ASN A 87 12.35 -4.41 26.60
CA ASN A 87 13.30 -3.87 27.57
C ASN A 87 12.66 -3.67 28.96
N HIS A 88 11.44 -3.12 29.02
CA HIS A 88 10.78 -2.86 30.30
C HIS A 88 10.13 -4.10 30.93
N SER A 89 10.01 -5.20 30.18
CA SER A 89 9.49 -6.47 30.67
C SER A 89 10.57 -7.38 31.25
N HIS A 90 11.83 -7.22 30.83
CA HIS A 90 12.95 -8.08 31.22
C HIS A 90 13.99 -7.36 32.08
N GLN A 91 14.83 -8.12 32.80
CA GLN A 91 16.00 -7.59 33.55
C GLN A 91 17.11 -7.00 32.65
N GLY A 92 16.87 -6.89 31.34
CA GLY A 92 17.76 -6.23 30.39
C GLY A 92 17.80 -4.71 30.55
N ASP A 93 16.79 -4.12 31.20
CA ASP A 93 16.86 -2.73 31.63
C ASP A 93 17.84 -2.59 32.82
N PRO A 94 18.96 -1.88 32.66
CA PRO A 94 19.99 -1.74 33.69
C PRO A 94 19.50 -1.00 34.94
N THR A 95 18.30 -0.40 34.91
CA THR A 95 17.67 0.25 36.06
C THR A 95 17.02 -0.76 37.02
N PHE A 96 16.76 -2.00 36.59
CA PHE A 96 16.10 -3.01 37.41
C PHE A 96 17.09 -3.71 38.35
N LYS A 97 17.04 -3.38 39.63
CA LYS A 97 17.93 -3.96 40.65
C LYS A 97 17.43 -5.29 41.24
N THR A 98 16.17 -5.66 41.01
CA THR A 98 15.51 -6.81 41.65
C THR A 98 14.50 -7.52 40.72
N THR A 99 13.21 -7.38 40.96
CA THR A 99 12.11 -8.05 40.26
C THR A 99 11.64 -7.18 39.10
N PRO A 100 11.39 -7.74 37.89
CA PRO A 100 10.82 -6.98 36.78
C PRO A 100 9.52 -6.27 37.19
N PRO A 101 9.29 -5.03 36.71
CA PRO A 101 8.22 -4.17 37.22
C PRO A 101 6.82 -4.78 37.02
N PHE A 102 6.57 -5.41 35.86
CA PHE A 102 5.29 -6.08 35.60
C PHE A 102 4.96 -7.17 36.63
N THR A 103 5.94 -7.99 37.00
CA THR A 103 5.76 -9.02 38.03
C THR A 103 5.34 -8.39 39.36
N ALA A 104 5.96 -7.27 39.74
CA ALA A 104 5.66 -6.59 41.00
C ALA A 104 4.27 -5.94 41.01
N VAL A 105 3.90 -5.23 39.93
CA VAL A 105 2.61 -4.52 39.87
C VAL A 105 1.43 -5.48 39.69
N ALA A 106 1.65 -6.66 39.09
CA ALA A 106 0.61 -7.66 38.88
C ALA A 106 0.37 -8.57 40.11
N ALA A 107 1.35 -8.70 41.01
CA ALA A 107 1.40 -9.73 42.05
C ALA A 107 0.24 -9.73 43.07
N THR A 108 -0.34 -8.58 43.38
CA THR A 108 -1.42 -8.48 44.38
C THR A 108 -2.52 -7.54 43.91
N GLU A 109 -3.74 -7.72 44.40
CA GLU A 109 -4.87 -6.83 44.07
C GLU A 109 -4.57 -5.37 44.41
N ALA A 110 -3.93 -5.11 45.57
CA ALA A 110 -3.56 -3.77 45.99
C ALA A 110 -2.52 -3.14 45.04
N ALA A 111 -1.51 -3.90 44.62
CA ALA A 111 -0.51 -3.44 43.67
C ALA A 111 -1.12 -3.12 42.29
N ARG A 112 -2.01 -4.00 41.79
CA ARG A 112 -2.72 -3.79 40.51
C ARG A 112 -3.56 -2.52 40.55
N LYS A 113 -4.38 -2.36 41.60
CA LYS A 113 -5.24 -1.19 41.78
C LYS A 113 -4.44 0.10 41.81
N ALA A 114 -3.35 0.13 42.59
CA ALA A 114 -2.50 1.30 42.73
C ALA A 114 -1.83 1.67 41.40
N PHE A 115 -1.24 0.69 40.72
CA PHE A 115 -0.54 0.91 39.45
C PHE A 115 -1.51 1.38 38.34
N VAL A 116 -2.66 0.73 38.18
CA VAL A 116 -3.67 1.12 37.19
C VAL A 116 -4.17 2.54 37.46
N GLN A 117 -4.43 2.88 38.72
CA GLN A 117 -4.87 4.23 39.11
C GLN A 117 -3.83 5.29 38.72
N GLN A 118 -2.54 5.01 38.93
CA GLN A 118 -1.46 5.91 38.56
C GLN A 118 -1.33 6.05 37.03
N CYS A 119 -1.51 4.97 36.26
CA CYS A 119 -1.51 5.02 34.79
C CYS A 119 -2.63 5.91 34.26
N LEU A 120 -3.86 5.76 34.78
CA LEU A 120 -4.98 6.59 34.39
C LEU A 120 -4.75 8.05 34.75
N ALA A 121 -4.23 8.32 35.95
CA ALA A 121 -3.90 9.68 36.37
C ALA A 121 -2.83 10.33 35.47
N LEU A 122 -1.88 9.55 34.96
CA LEU A 122 -0.79 10.08 34.13
C LEU A 122 -1.18 10.24 32.65
N PHE A 123 -1.94 9.31 32.08
CA PHE A 123 -2.16 9.24 30.64
C PHE A 123 -3.59 9.56 30.20
N VAL A 124 -4.60 9.21 30.99
CA VAL A 124 -6.02 9.29 30.59
C VAL A 124 -6.71 10.54 31.15
N THR A 125 -6.47 10.84 32.43
CA THR A 125 -7.01 12.01 33.13
C THR A 125 -5.90 12.90 33.71
N PRO A 126 -4.88 13.28 32.92
CA PRO A 126 -3.78 14.09 33.42
C PRO A 126 -4.23 15.50 33.78
N GLN A 127 -3.72 15.98 34.90
CA GLN A 127 -3.94 17.34 35.39
C GLN A 127 -2.95 18.34 34.78
N ARG A 128 -1.95 17.85 34.04
CA ARG A 128 -0.89 18.67 33.43
C ARG A 128 -1.38 19.33 32.13
N PRO A 129 -1.22 20.66 31.97
CA PRO A 129 -1.56 21.37 30.74
C PRO A 129 -0.81 20.80 29.51
N GLY A 130 -1.52 20.65 28.38
CA GLY A 130 -0.94 20.24 27.10
C GLY A 130 -1.01 18.73 26.78
N ILE A 131 -1.25 17.87 27.77
CA ILE A 131 -1.56 16.44 27.51
C ILE A 131 -3.07 16.25 27.36
N GLY A 132 -3.87 16.81 28.28
CA GLY A 132 -5.33 16.76 28.22
C GLY A 132 -5.87 15.34 28.02
N THR A 133 -6.89 15.18 27.19
CA THR A 133 -7.51 13.88 26.88
C THR A 133 -6.91 13.22 25.62
N LEU A 134 -5.63 13.49 25.31
CA LEU A 134 -4.92 13.04 24.12
C LEU A 134 -4.99 11.52 23.95
N PHE A 135 -4.54 10.79 24.98
CA PHE A 135 -4.61 9.34 24.97
C PHE A 135 -6.05 8.90 25.23
N THR A 136 -6.56 8.09 24.31
CA THR A 136 -7.92 7.54 24.30
C THR A 136 -7.94 6.09 24.76
N GLY A 137 -6.80 5.54 25.17
CA GLY A 137 -6.70 4.21 25.76
C GLY A 137 -5.30 3.87 26.26
N ILE A 138 -5.17 2.64 26.74
CA ILE A 138 -3.92 2.03 27.19
C ILE A 138 -3.73 0.70 26.48
N ASP A 139 -2.49 0.41 26.09
CA ASP A 139 -2.02 -0.88 25.61
C ASP A 139 -1.02 -1.45 26.63
N ILE A 140 -1.05 -2.77 26.84
CA ILE A 140 -0.13 -3.46 27.75
C ILE A 140 0.72 -4.45 26.96
N ASP A 141 2.03 -4.23 26.99
CA ASP A 141 3.01 -5.02 26.29
C ASP A 141 3.98 -5.69 27.27
N TRP A 142 3.50 -6.72 27.96
CA TRP A 142 4.31 -7.53 28.88
C TRP A 142 4.90 -8.72 28.13
N GLU A 143 6.20 -8.64 27.83
CA GLU A 143 6.95 -9.66 27.09
C GLU A 143 7.90 -10.44 28.01
N TYR A 144 7.71 -11.73 28.27
CA TYR A 144 6.40 -12.35 28.44
C TYR A 144 6.23 -12.77 29.91
N PRO A 145 5.01 -12.74 30.45
CA PRO A 145 4.74 -13.37 31.74
C PRO A 145 5.09 -14.86 31.66
N SER A 146 5.75 -15.39 32.69
CA SER A 146 5.96 -16.85 32.78
C SER A 146 4.61 -17.58 32.94
N PRO A 147 4.53 -18.90 32.69
CA PRO A 147 3.28 -19.64 32.79
C PRO A 147 2.54 -19.49 34.13
N ASP A 148 3.26 -19.32 35.25
CA ASP A 148 2.70 -19.08 36.59
C ASP A 148 2.23 -17.64 36.83
N GLN A 149 2.50 -16.73 35.89
CA GLN A 149 2.11 -15.32 35.93
C GLN A 149 0.93 -14.97 35.03
N LEU A 150 0.44 -15.91 34.21
CA LEU A 150 -0.66 -15.68 33.27
C LEU A 150 -1.95 -15.22 33.97
N ASP A 151 -2.28 -15.82 35.11
CA ASP A 151 -3.44 -15.39 35.93
C ASP A 151 -3.27 -13.95 36.43
N ASN A 152 -2.06 -13.54 36.78
CA ASN A 152 -1.78 -12.17 37.23
C ASN A 152 -1.89 -11.16 36.09
N LEU A 153 -1.48 -11.52 34.86
CA LEU A 153 -1.74 -10.71 33.67
C LEU A 153 -3.25 -10.54 33.45
N VAL A 154 -4.02 -11.63 33.53
CA VAL A 154 -5.48 -11.58 33.35
C VAL A 154 -6.13 -10.64 34.37
N LEU A 155 -5.74 -10.76 35.64
CA LEU A 155 -6.26 -9.90 36.71
C LEU A 155 -5.81 -8.44 36.56
N LEU A 156 -4.62 -8.18 36.03
CA LEU A 156 -4.14 -6.83 35.75
C LEU A 156 -4.96 -6.17 34.65
N LEU A 157 -5.21 -6.86 33.54
CA LEU A 157 -6.01 -6.34 32.44
C LEU A 157 -7.48 -6.13 32.84
N GLN A 158 -8.04 -7.01 33.67
CA GLN A 158 -9.38 -6.83 34.23
C GLN A 158 -9.47 -5.59 35.14
N GLU A 159 -8.43 -5.33 35.93
CA GLU A 159 -8.35 -4.10 36.75
C GLU A 159 -8.26 -2.85 35.86
N PHE A 160 -7.44 -2.87 34.80
CA PHE A 160 -7.41 -1.80 33.80
C PHE A 160 -8.78 -1.53 33.20
N ARG A 161 -9.48 -2.57 32.72
CA ARG A 161 -10.82 -2.43 32.12
C ARG A 161 -11.80 -1.78 33.08
N SER A 162 -11.84 -2.27 34.33
CA SER A 162 -12.73 -1.74 35.38
C SER A 162 -12.52 -0.25 35.61
N GLN A 163 -11.27 0.19 35.79
CA GLN A 163 -10.98 1.60 36.03
C GLN A 163 -11.15 2.48 34.78
N LEU A 164 -10.81 1.95 33.59
CA LEU A 164 -11.05 2.65 32.31
C LEU A 164 -12.54 2.84 32.04
N ASP A 165 -13.39 1.88 32.38
CA ASP A 165 -14.86 2.02 32.25
C ASP A 165 -15.40 3.11 33.17
N ALA A 166 -14.93 3.15 34.43
CA ALA A 166 -15.31 4.19 35.39
C ALA A 166 -14.85 5.59 34.93
N ALA A 167 -13.61 5.71 34.44
CA ALA A 167 -13.08 6.95 33.91
C ALA A 167 -13.82 7.37 32.63
N GLY A 168 -14.08 6.43 31.72
CA GLY A 168 -14.83 6.64 30.49
C GLY A 168 -16.26 7.12 30.73
N ALA A 169 -16.95 6.53 31.71
CA ALA A 169 -18.28 6.97 32.13
C ALA A 169 -18.27 8.43 32.63
N THR A 170 -17.22 8.84 33.35
CA THR A 170 -17.04 10.22 33.82
C THR A 170 -16.74 11.17 32.66
N LEU A 171 -15.96 10.73 31.67
CA LEU A 171 -15.58 11.51 30.49
C LEU A 171 -16.64 11.51 29.38
N GLY A 172 -17.67 10.67 29.48
CA GLY A 172 -18.68 10.51 28.43
C GLY A 172 -18.16 9.83 27.15
N ARG A 173 -17.15 8.96 27.27
CA ARG A 173 -16.56 8.23 26.13
C ARG A 173 -16.08 6.84 26.53
N THR A 174 -16.10 5.89 25.60
CA THR A 174 -15.43 4.60 25.79
C THR A 174 -13.93 4.78 25.65
N LEU A 175 -13.15 4.21 26.57
CA LEU A 175 -11.69 4.21 26.52
C LEU A 175 -11.20 2.85 26.05
N THR A 176 -10.20 2.86 25.18
CA THR A 176 -9.60 1.66 24.60
C THR A 176 -8.69 0.93 25.61
N LEU A 177 -8.75 -0.41 25.59
CA LEU A 177 -7.77 -1.29 26.22
C LEU A 177 -7.35 -2.38 25.22
N SER A 178 -6.06 -2.45 24.92
CA SER A 178 -5.45 -3.54 24.15
C SER A 178 -4.26 -4.15 24.90
N ALA A 179 -3.74 -5.26 24.40
CA ALA A 179 -2.50 -5.84 24.89
C ALA A 179 -1.79 -6.62 23.78
N CYS A 180 -0.46 -6.72 23.90
CA CYS A 180 0.39 -7.48 23.01
C CYS A 180 0.61 -8.91 23.52
N PHE A 181 0.62 -9.85 22.58
CA PHE A 181 0.78 -11.27 22.82
C PHE A 181 1.78 -11.83 21.82
N GLY A 182 2.88 -12.40 22.31
CA GLY A 182 3.78 -13.27 21.56
C GLY A 182 3.09 -14.42 20.83
N ALA A 183 3.75 -14.84 19.76
CA ALA A 183 3.31 -15.84 18.79
C ALA A 183 4.03 -17.21 18.95
N GLY A 184 4.81 -17.37 20.02
CA GLY A 184 5.57 -18.59 20.32
C GLY A 184 4.90 -19.51 21.34
N ASP A 185 5.64 -20.53 21.77
CA ASP A 185 5.17 -21.55 22.73
C ASP A 185 5.30 -21.09 24.21
N ASP A 186 5.49 -19.79 24.45
CA ASP A 186 5.71 -19.23 25.78
C ASP A 186 4.48 -19.39 26.70
N TYR A 187 3.29 -19.54 26.13
CA TYR A 187 2.04 -19.77 26.85
C TYR A 187 0.96 -20.43 25.98
N GLU A 188 -0.08 -20.94 26.65
CA GLU A 188 -1.29 -21.48 26.01
C GLU A 188 -2.35 -20.39 25.84
N PRO A 189 -2.82 -20.07 24.61
CA PRO A 189 -3.81 -19.02 24.36
C PRO A 189 -5.13 -19.17 25.15
N SER A 190 -5.47 -20.40 25.57
CA SER A 190 -6.63 -20.67 26.42
C SER A 190 -6.62 -19.91 27.75
N ALA A 191 -5.44 -19.56 28.28
CA ALA A 191 -5.31 -18.73 29.48
C ALA A 191 -5.92 -17.32 29.30
N PHE A 192 -6.03 -16.85 28.06
CA PHE A 192 -6.55 -15.52 27.74
C PHE A 192 -8.03 -15.49 27.38
N ALA A 193 -8.72 -16.62 27.36
CA ALA A 193 -10.17 -16.67 27.08
C ALA A 193 -11.00 -15.66 27.93
N PRO A 194 -10.72 -15.43 29.23
CA PRO A 194 -11.41 -14.40 30.02
C PRO A 194 -11.24 -12.98 29.49
N LEU A 195 -10.14 -12.70 28.78
CA LEU A 195 -9.80 -11.38 28.24
C LEU A 195 -10.62 -11.01 27.00
N ALA A 196 -11.32 -11.95 26.37
CA ALA A 196 -12.22 -11.67 25.25
C ALA A 196 -13.31 -10.64 25.59
N LYS A 197 -13.68 -10.52 26.87
CA LYS A 197 -14.63 -9.51 27.38
C LYS A 197 -13.95 -8.27 27.97
N THR A 198 -12.64 -8.33 28.15
CA THR A 198 -11.82 -7.29 28.78
C THR A 198 -11.20 -6.37 27.74
N LEU A 199 -10.59 -6.94 26.70
CA LEU A 199 -9.86 -6.17 25.69
C LEU A 199 -10.76 -5.74 24.54
N ASP A 200 -10.50 -4.57 23.99
CA ASP A 200 -11.07 -4.11 22.72
C ASP A 200 -10.47 -4.90 21.56
N TRP A 201 -9.17 -5.22 21.61
CA TRP A 201 -8.49 -6.14 20.70
C TRP A 201 -7.20 -6.73 21.30
N PHE A 202 -6.66 -7.74 20.62
CA PHE A 202 -5.43 -8.46 20.93
C PHE A 202 -4.42 -8.18 19.81
N ASN A 203 -3.28 -7.58 20.14
CA ASN A 203 -2.16 -7.42 19.21
C ASN A 203 -1.32 -8.70 19.22
N LEU A 204 -1.44 -9.53 18.18
CA LEU A 204 -0.66 -10.75 18.05
C LEU A 204 0.66 -10.45 17.36
N MET A 205 1.77 -10.56 18.08
CA MET A 205 3.12 -10.31 17.59
C MET A 205 3.62 -11.48 16.73
N THR A 206 2.92 -11.71 15.62
CA THR A 206 3.12 -12.82 14.66
C THR A 206 4.30 -12.59 13.73
N TYR A 207 5.39 -12.09 14.30
CA TYR A 207 6.67 -11.81 13.67
C TYR A 207 7.81 -12.34 14.53
N LEU A 208 9.02 -12.33 13.98
CA LEU A 208 10.20 -12.95 14.60
C LEU A 208 9.99 -14.44 14.90
N ALA A 209 9.33 -15.18 13.99
CA ALA A 209 9.28 -16.64 14.05
C ALA A 209 10.71 -17.22 13.89
N HIS A 210 11.41 -16.75 12.87
CA HIS A 210 12.79 -17.13 12.58
C HIS A 210 13.68 -15.91 12.30
N TRP A 211 14.89 -15.94 12.85
CA TRP A 211 15.94 -14.93 12.64
C TRP A 211 17.31 -15.53 13.02
N PRO A 212 18.44 -14.96 12.58
CA PRO A 212 19.75 -15.47 12.97
C PRO A 212 19.98 -15.27 14.48
N VAL A 213 20.22 -16.37 15.19
CA VAL A 213 20.38 -16.39 16.66
C VAL A 213 21.55 -17.26 17.07
N ALA A 214 22.25 -16.82 18.12
CA ALA A 214 23.46 -17.48 18.61
C ALA A 214 23.18 -18.77 19.39
N ASP A 215 21.93 -19.03 19.80
CA ASP A 215 21.54 -20.23 20.55
C ASP A 215 21.40 -21.50 19.69
N GLY A 216 21.53 -21.37 18.36
CA GLY A 216 21.50 -22.47 17.41
C GLY A 216 20.10 -23.01 17.11
N ARG A 217 19.03 -22.38 17.61
CA ARG A 217 17.64 -22.83 17.33
C ARG A 217 17.25 -22.68 15.85
N ASN A 218 17.85 -21.72 15.14
CA ASN A 218 17.71 -21.51 13.70
C ASN A 218 19.07 -21.76 13.02
N THR A 219 19.21 -22.86 12.28
CA THR A 219 20.48 -23.23 11.62
C THR A 219 20.49 -22.93 10.12
N THR A 220 19.35 -22.51 9.58
CA THR A 220 19.16 -22.16 8.17
C THR A 220 18.46 -20.81 8.02
N THR A 221 18.55 -20.21 6.84
CA THR A 221 17.68 -19.10 6.43
C THR A 221 16.21 -19.52 6.49
N ASP A 222 15.35 -18.67 7.03
CA ASP A 222 13.92 -18.92 7.15
C ASP A 222 13.17 -17.58 7.32
N PHE A 223 11.86 -17.60 7.18
CA PHE A 223 11.02 -16.41 7.17
C PHE A 223 10.75 -15.87 8.58
N GLY A 224 10.81 -14.55 8.74
CA GLY A 224 10.52 -13.89 10.02
C GLY A 224 9.03 -13.88 10.39
N ALA A 225 8.12 -13.99 9.44
CA ALA A 225 6.68 -14.00 9.69
C ALA A 225 5.91 -14.83 8.65
N PRO A 226 6.18 -16.14 8.48
CA PRO A 226 5.51 -16.95 7.48
C PRO A 226 3.99 -16.99 7.74
N LEU A 227 3.17 -16.72 6.71
CA LEU A 227 1.72 -16.76 6.87
C LEU A 227 1.23 -18.20 7.06
N TYR A 228 1.74 -19.11 6.24
CA TYR A 228 1.51 -20.55 6.33
C TYR A 228 2.82 -21.33 6.36
N ARG A 229 2.71 -22.63 6.63
CA ARG A 229 3.83 -23.55 6.65
C ARG A 229 4.31 -23.91 5.24
N SER A 230 5.62 -24.05 5.05
CA SER A 230 6.18 -24.63 3.82
C SER A 230 6.40 -26.14 3.96
N PRO A 231 6.08 -26.96 2.94
CA PRO A 231 6.47 -28.37 2.92
C PRO A 231 7.99 -28.60 2.96
N GLY A 232 8.76 -27.60 2.54
CA GLY A 232 10.23 -27.62 2.54
C GLY A 232 10.88 -27.11 3.81
N GLU A 233 10.09 -26.71 4.82
CA GLU A 233 10.60 -26.07 6.04
C GLU A 233 11.43 -27.03 6.90
N PRO A 234 12.64 -26.62 7.34
CA PRO A 234 13.53 -27.45 8.15
C PRO A 234 13.04 -27.61 9.59
N HIS A 235 12.20 -26.71 10.09
CA HIS A 235 11.59 -26.77 11.42
C HIS A 235 10.34 -27.65 11.42
N ALA A 236 10.54 -28.96 11.43
CA ALA A 236 9.44 -29.90 11.57
C ALA A 236 8.84 -29.83 12.99
N ASN A 237 7.68 -29.17 13.14
CA ASN A 237 6.72 -29.21 14.29
C ASN A 237 6.48 -27.89 15.05
N VAL A 238 6.54 -26.73 14.41
CA VAL A 238 6.20 -25.46 15.08
C VAL A 238 4.91 -24.84 14.54
N THR A 239 4.11 -24.26 15.44
CA THR A 239 2.92 -23.44 15.16
C THR A 239 3.29 -21.99 14.82
N TRP A 240 4.58 -21.68 14.64
CA TRP A 240 5.15 -20.34 14.49
C TRP A 240 4.91 -19.73 13.11
N THR A 241 3.68 -19.85 12.63
CA THR A 241 3.15 -19.19 11.45
C THR A 241 2.03 -18.26 11.90
N ILE A 242 1.74 -17.23 11.12
CA ILE A 242 0.62 -16.32 11.42
C ILE A 242 -0.68 -17.14 11.53
N ASP A 243 -0.94 -18.07 10.60
CA ASP A 243 -2.14 -18.91 10.65
C ASP A 243 -2.18 -19.80 11.90
N GLY A 244 -1.09 -20.48 12.24
CA GLY A 244 -1.03 -21.34 13.44
C GLY A 244 -1.36 -20.59 14.73
N VAL A 245 -0.89 -19.36 14.86
CA VAL A 245 -1.16 -18.49 16.02
C VAL A 245 -2.61 -18.00 16.01
N VAL A 246 -3.12 -17.56 14.87
CA VAL A 246 -4.52 -17.11 14.77
C VAL A 246 -5.48 -18.26 15.10
N GLN A 247 -5.26 -19.45 14.54
CA GLN A 247 -6.12 -20.61 14.80
C GLN A 247 -6.09 -21.02 16.27
N SER A 248 -4.96 -20.89 16.98
CA SER A 248 -4.88 -21.23 18.40
C SER A 248 -5.67 -20.26 19.29
N PHE A 249 -5.66 -18.96 18.98
CA PHE A 249 -6.49 -17.95 19.67
C PHE A 249 -7.99 -18.13 19.36
N LEU A 250 -8.33 -18.45 18.11
CA LEU A 250 -9.72 -18.78 17.74
C LEU A 250 -10.21 -20.04 18.47
N ALA A 251 -9.37 -21.09 18.56
CA ALA A 251 -9.68 -22.31 19.30
C ALA A 251 -9.83 -22.07 20.81
N ALA A 252 -9.11 -21.08 21.36
CA ALA A 252 -9.27 -20.61 22.73
C ALA A 252 -10.57 -19.81 22.97
N GLY A 253 -11.35 -19.52 21.93
CA GLY A 253 -12.62 -18.81 22.02
C GLY A 253 -12.51 -17.28 21.95
N ILE A 254 -11.36 -16.75 21.53
CA ILE A 254 -11.22 -15.31 21.28
C ILE A 254 -11.93 -14.95 19.96
N PRO A 255 -12.80 -13.93 19.93
CA PRO A 255 -13.48 -13.52 18.71
C PRO A 255 -12.52 -13.05 17.62
N ALA A 256 -12.75 -13.47 16.37
CA ALA A 256 -11.94 -13.11 15.21
C ALA A 256 -11.77 -11.59 15.04
N ASP A 257 -12.85 -10.83 15.18
CA ASP A 257 -12.90 -9.36 15.03
C ASP A 257 -12.10 -8.59 16.11
N LYS A 258 -11.56 -9.31 17.10
CA LYS A 258 -10.63 -8.80 18.12
C LYS A 258 -9.18 -9.19 17.89
N LEU A 259 -8.85 -10.05 16.95
CA LEU A 259 -7.47 -10.47 16.67
C LEU A 259 -6.83 -9.52 15.64
N VAL A 260 -5.74 -8.87 15.99
CA VAL A 260 -4.95 -8.01 15.11
C VAL A 260 -3.60 -8.69 14.89
N ILE A 261 -3.23 -9.01 13.65
CA ILE A 261 -2.00 -9.76 13.33
C ILE A 261 -0.85 -8.84 12.93
N GLY A 262 0.38 -9.23 13.25
CA GLY A 262 1.56 -8.41 13.03
C GLY A 262 2.19 -8.56 11.66
N ILE A 263 2.68 -7.44 11.11
CA ILE A 263 3.56 -7.37 9.94
C ILE A 263 4.90 -6.71 10.32
N ASN A 264 5.98 -7.15 9.67
CA ASN A 264 7.30 -6.57 9.84
C ASN A 264 7.48 -5.35 8.94
N THR A 265 7.97 -4.25 9.50
CA THR A 265 8.51 -3.14 8.70
C THR A 265 10.05 -3.11 8.79
N PHE A 266 10.62 -4.29 8.94
CA PHE A 266 12.05 -4.56 8.99
C PHE A 266 12.31 -5.94 8.37
N GLY A 267 13.55 -6.19 7.98
CA GLY A 267 14.02 -7.49 7.51
C GLY A 267 15.01 -8.13 8.47
N ARG A 268 15.09 -9.46 8.45
CA ARG A 268 16.12 -10.25 9.11
C ARG A 268 17.12 -10.75 8.09
N THR A 269 18.39 -10.42 8.31
CA THR A 269 19.46 -10.64 7.32
C THR A 269 20.42 -11.75 7.76
N TYR A 270 20.81 -12.59 6.81
CA TYR A 270 21.69 -13.75 7.01
C TYR A 270 22.89 -13.63 6.09
N ALA A 271 24.10 -13.90 6.60
CA ALA A 271 25.35 -13.85 5.84
C ALA A 271 25.97 -15.23 5.61
N GLY A 272 26.81 -15.33 4.58
CA GLY A 272 27.49 -16.58 4.20
C GLY A 272 26.54 -17.64 3.66
N VAL A 273 25.47 -17.20 2.99
CA VAL A 273 24.41 -18.07 2.47
C VAL A 273 24.80 -18.57 1.07
N PRO A 274 24.96 -19.90 0.86
CA PRO A 274 25.42 -20.46 -0.40
C PRO A 274 24.39 -20.27 -1.52
N ASN A 275 24.88 -20.18 -2.77
CA ASN A 275 24.04 -20.02 -3.96
C ASN A 275 23.36 -21.33 -4.38
N VAL A 276 22.46 -21.79 -3.53
CA VAL A 276 21.62 -22.97 -3.73
C VAL A 276 20.18 -22.57 -3.41
N ALA A 277 19.23 -22.93 -4.27
CA ALA A 277 17.81 -22.62 -4.08
C ALA A 277 17.52 -21.14 -3.76
N ASN A 278 18.27 -20.21 -4.39
CA ASN A 278 18.18 -18.78 -4.12
C ASN A 278 18.36 -18.42 -2.63
N GLY A 279 19.16 -19.20 -1.91
CA GLY A 279 19.46 -18.99 -0.49
C GLY A 279 18.32 -19.38 0.46
N LEU A 280 17.21 -19.94 -0.03
CA LEU A 280 16.10 -20.39 0.81
C LEU A 280 16.42 -21.71 1.52
N TYR A 281 16.19 -21.77 2.84
CA TYR A 281 16.49 -22.93 3.71
C TYR A 281 17.94 -23.43 3.62
N GLN A 282 18.88 -22.49 3.48
CA GLN A 282 20.31 -22.77 3.39
C GLN A 282 21.03 -22.45 4.70
N PRO A 283 22.11 -23.16 5.05
CA PRO A 283 22.94 -22.79 6.19
C PRO A 283 23.54 -21.40 6.01
N TYR A 284 23.79 -20.72 7.12
CA TYR A 284 24.39 -19.38 7.18
C TYR A 284 25.54 -19.35 8.19
N THR A 285 26.41 -18.35 8.13
CA THR A 285 27.58 -18.23 9.02
C THR A 285 27.41 -17.20 10.12
N GLY A 286 26.42 -16.31 9.99
CA GLY A 286 26.06 -15.33 11.02
C GLY A 286 25.01 -14.33 10.56
N PRO A 287 24.68 -13.33 11.40
CA PRO A 287 23.81 -12.24 11.01
C PRO A 287 24.42 -11.44 9.85
N GLY A 288 23.57 -11.02 8.92
CA GLY A 288 23.95 -10.16 7.80
C GLY A 288 24.08 -8.69 8.18
N PRO A 289 24.30 -7.82 7.17
CA PRO A 289 24.25 -6.37 7.35
C PRO A 289 22.93 -5.92 7.98
N GLY A 290 22.95 -4.82 8.72
CA GLY A 290 21.74 -4.26 9.31
C GLY A 290 21.82 -2.76 9.50
N SER A 291 20.69 -2.18 9.88
CA SER A 291 20.49 -0.76 10.09
C SER A 291 21.02 -0.34 11.45
N ARG A 292 21.39 0.94 11.59
CA ARG A 292 21.72 1.57 12.88
C ARG A 292 22.80 0.85 13.71
N GLY A 293 23.64 0.05 13.04
CA GLY A 293 24.71 -0.73 13.69
C GLY A 293 24.26 -2.06 14.30
N GLU A 294 23.01 -2.48 14.09
CA GLU A 294 22.48 -3.77 14.56
C GLU A 294 22.57 -4.83 13.45
N ALA A 295 23.61 -5.68 13.49
CA ALA A 295 23.73 -6.78 12.53
C ALA A 295 22.53 -7.74 12.63
N GLY A 296 21.99 -8.17 11.49
CA GLY A 296 20.84 -9.08 11.43
C GLY A 296 19.46 -8.41 11.48
N ALA A 297 19.38 -7.09 11.69
CA ALA A 297 18.14 -6.31 11.69
C ALA A 297 18.24 -5.17 10.68
N LEU A 298 17.35 -5.11 9.69
CA LEU A 298 17.42 -4.12 8.62
C LEU A 298 16.09 -3.35 8.54
N ASP A 299 16.12 -2.03 8.69
CA ASP A 299 14.93 -1.20 8.51
C ASP A 299 14.40 -1.38 7.09
N TYR A 300 13.07 -1.42 6.91
CA TYR A 300 12.50 -1.57 5.57
C TYR A 300 12.89 -0.41 4.64
N ALA A 301 13.00 0.82 5.18
CA ALA A 301 13.51 1.97 4.43
C ALA A 301 14.93 1.74 3.86
N ASP A 302 15.84 1.18 4.64
CA ASP A 302 17.20 0.87 4.20
C ASP A 302 17.21 -0.30 3.21
N LEU A 303 16.36 -1.31 3.43
CA LEU A 303 16.15 -2.43 2.52
C LEU A 303 15.74 -1.94 1.13
N VAL A 304 14.72 -1.09 1.05
CA VAL A 304 14.21 -0.54 -0.21
C VAL A 304 15.23 0.34 -0.90
N ALA A 305 15.96 1.17 -0.16
CA ALA A 305 16.93 2.09 -0.74
C ALA A 305 18.20 1.37 -1.26
N SER A 306 18.69 0.37 -0.52
CA SER A 306 20.04 -0.17 -0.73
C SER A 306 20.07 -1.58 -1.30
N TYR A 307 19.07 -2.40 -1.02
CA TYR A 307 19.10 -3.84 -1.32
C TYR A 307 18.12 -4.21 -2.44
N LEU A 308 16.88 -3.72 -2.37
CA LEU A 308 15.84 -4.02 -3.36
C LEU A 308 16.25 -3.71 -4.82
N PRO A 309 17.00 -2.62 -5.13
CA PRO A 309 17.42 -2.33 -6.50
C PRO A 309 18.52 -3.26 -7.03
N SER A 310 19.26 -3.94 -6.15
CA SER A 310 20.50 -4.67 -6.50
C SER A 310 20.46 -6.17 -6.21
N TYR A 311 19.52 -6.64 -5.38
CA TYR A 311 19.38 -8.04 -5.00
C TYR A 311 18.28 -8.70 -5.84
N GLY A 312 18.34 -10.03 -6.00
CA GLY A 312 17.22 -10.78 -6.57
C GLY A 312 16.05 -10.76 -5.61
N HIS A 313 14.87 -10.35 -6.08
CA HIS A 313 13.61 -10.42 -5.35
C HIS A 313 12.91 -11.74 -5.67
N PHE A 314 12.45 -12.41 -4.62
CA PHE A 314 11.78 -13.69 -4.69
C PHE A 314 10.58 -13.71 -3.75
N PHE A 315 9.63 -14.59 -4.07
CA PHE A 315 8.43 -14.83 -3.28
C PHE A 315 8.27 -16.34 -3.08
N ASP A 316 8.05 -16.79 -1.84
CA ASP A 316 7.71 -18.17 -1.57
C ASP A 316 6.18 -18.35 -1.51
N PRO A 317 5.58 -19.13 -2.44
CA PRO A 317 4.13 -19.24 -2.54
C PRO A 317 3.48 -20.04 -1.40
N TRP A 318 4.25 -20.83 -0.66
CA TRP A 318 3.74 -21.60 0.47
C TRP A 318 3.58 -20.72 1.71
N THR A 319 4.64 -20.02 2.10
CA THR A 319 4.64 -19.11 3.26
C THR A 319 4.01 -17.76 2.96
N GLN A 320 3.77 -17.45 1.68
CA GLN A 320 3.29 -16.15 1.20
C GLN A 320 4.17 -14.98 1.69
N SER A 321 5.48 -15.18 1.59
CA SER A 321 6.50 -14.29 2.13
C SER A 321 7.50 -13.85 1.07
N ASP A 322 7.89 -12.58 1.15
CA ASP A 322 8.94 -11.99 0.32
C ASP A 322 10.33 -12.30 0.90
N TYR A 323 11.32 -12.42 0.01
CA TYR A 323 12.72 -12.42 0.40
C TYR A 323 13.63 -11.85 -0.68
N LEU A 324 14.80 -11.35 -0.26
CA LEU A 324 15.88 -10.94 -1.15
C LEU A 324 17.06 -11.90 -1.03
N TYR A 325 17.73 -12.15 -2.14
CA TYR A 325 18.98 -12.90 -2.14
C TYR A 325 20.00 -12.35 -3.13
N SER A 326 21.25 -12.27 -2.70
CA SER A 326 22.40 -11.94 -3.55
C SER A 326 23.45 -13.05 -3.48
N PRO A 327 23.62 -13.84 -4.57
CA PRO A 327 24.67 -14.85 -4.65
C PRO A 327 26.08 -14.28 -4.49
N SER A 328 26.31 -13.06 -4.99
CA SER A 328 27.63 -12.42 -4.94
C SER A 328 27.96 -11.83 -3.57
N ALA A 329 26.94 -11.38 -2.83
CA ALA A 329 27.13 -10.92 -1.46
C ALA A 329 27.02 -12.06 -0.43
N GLU A 330 26.48 -13.21 -0.83
CA GLU A 330 26.11 -14.33 0.04
C GLU A 330 25.17 -13.87 1.19
N VAL A 331 24.26 -12.94 0.88
CA VAL A 331 23.31 -12.37 1.83
C VAL A 331 21.88 -12.72 1.44
N TRP A 332 21.12 -13.24 2.39
CA TRP A 332 19.69 -13.54 2.29
C TRP A 332 18.90 -12.70 3.29
N ILE A 333 17.75 -12.17 2.89
CA ILE A 333 16.96 -11.24 3.70
C ILE A 333 15.50 -11.69 3.68
N SER A 334 14.95 -12.09 4.83
CA SER A 334 13.50 -12.22 5.02
C SER A 334 12.92 -10.87 5.37
N TYR A 335 11.79 -10.50 4.76
CA TYR A 335 11.06 -9.27 5.09
C TYR A 335 9.59 -9.42 4.68
N ASP A 336 8.72 -8.53 5.15
CA ASP A 336 7.39 -8.38 4.58
C ASP A 336 7.43 -7.31 3.49
N GLY A 337 7.26 -7.75 2.24
CA GLY A 337 7.12 -6.87 1.09
C GLY A 337 5.65 -6.60 0.76
N PRO A 338 5.40 -5.77 -0.26
CA PRO A 338 4.03 -5.46 -0.69
C PRO A 338 3.21 -6.71 -1.04
N GLU A 339 3.84 -7.72 -1.64
CA GLU A 339 3.15 -8.97 -2.02
C GLU A 339 2.73 -9.78 -0.79
N GLY A 340 3.63 -10.02 0.16
CA GLY A 340 3.31 -10.72 1.40
C GLY A 340 2.26 -9.99 2.25
N ILE A 341 2.33 -8.66 2.34
CA ILE A 341 1.31 -7.86 3.04
C ILE A 341 -0.06 -8.02 2.37
N HIS A 342 -0.10 -8.09 1.04
CA HIS A 342 -1.37 -8.31 0.34
C HIS A 342 -2.05 -9.60 0.80
N TYR A 343 -1.30 -10.69 0.85
CA TYR A 343 -1.81 -11.98 1.31
C TYR A 343 -2.25 -11.94 2.77
N ARG A 344 -1.51 -11.27 3.65
CA ARG A 344 -1.88 -11.12 5.07
C ARG A 344 -3.17 -10.33 5.26
N ALA A 345 -3.38 -9.26 4.51
CA ALA A 345 -4.64 -8.52 4.66
C ALA A 345 -5.82 -9.21 3.98
N SER A 346 -5.61 -9.95 2.90
CA SER A 346 -6.64 -10.87 2.37
C SER A 346 -7.01 -11.91 3.43
N TYR A 347 -6.02 -12.48 4.12
CA TYR A 347 -6.25 -13.38 5.25
C TYR A 347 -7.04 -12.73 6.40
N VAL A 348 -6.72 -11.48 6.78
CA VAL A 348 -7.53 -10.69 7.73
C VAL A 348 -8.98 -10.57 7.26
N SER A 349 -9.20 -10.24 5.99
CA SER A 349 -10.54 -10.08 5.42
C SER A 349 -11.32 -11.40 5.41
N ASP A 350 -10.69 -12.48 4.93
CA ASP A 350 -11.33 -13.78 4.72
C ASP A 350 -11.76 -14.43 6.04
N LEU A 351 -10.98 -14.24 7.10
CA LEU A 351 -11.32 -14.74 8.44
C LEU A 351 -12.10 -13.73 9.30
N GLY A 352 -12.33 -12.51 8.80
CA GLY A 352 -12.98 -11.44 9.55
C GLY A 352 -12.19 -11.01 10.79
N LEU A 353 -10.85 -10.98 10.69
CA LEU A 353 -9.97 -10.58 11.78
C LEU A 353 -10.09 -9.06 12.07
N GLY A 354 -9.67 -8.67 13.27
CA GLY A 354 -9.75 -7.29 13.75
C GLY A 354 -8.85 -6.29 13.02
N GLY A 355 -7.75 -6.73 12.40
CA GLY A 355 -6.87 -5.85 11.61
C GLY A 355 -5.42 -6.33 11.47
N LEU A 356 -4.57 -5.40 11.02
CA LEU A 356 -3.12 -5.53 10.97
C LEU A 356 -2.46 -4.60 11.99
N LEU A 357 -1.37 -5.04 12.63
CA LEU A 357 -0.44 -4.18 13.36
C LEU A 357 0.91 -4.06 12.65
N LEU A 358 1.49 -2.86 12.69
CA LEU A 358 2.84 -2.57 12.18
C LEU A 358 3.81 -2.36 13.33
N TRP A 359 4.86 -3.18 13.35
CA TRP A 359 6.04 -2.97 14.18
C TRP A 359 7.23 -2.66 13.26
N GLU A 360 7.71 -1.42 13.17
CA GLU A 360 7.22 -0.15 13.72
C GLU A 360 7.06 0.94 12.63
N LEU A 361 6.33 2.01 12.90
CA LEU A 361 6.03 3.06 11.91
C LEU A 361 7.29 3.77 11.38
N SER A 362 8.33 3.89 12.21
CA SER A 362 9.56 4.63 11.89
C SER A 362 10.53 3.91 10.96
N THR A 363 10.33 2.63 10.70
CA THR A 363 11.22 1.82 9.86
C THR A 363 10.67 1.62 8.44
N ASP A 364 9.43 2.06 8.18
CA ASP A 364 8.82 2.02 6.85
C ASP A 364 9.30 3.18 5.96
N VAL A 365 9.13 3.06 4.63
CA VAL A 365 9.57 4.05 3.64
C VAL A 365 8.64 5.24 3.64
N PRO A 366 9.13 6.48 3.82
CA PRO A 366 8.30 7.67 3.65
C PRO A 366 7.97 7.92 2.16
N SER A 367 6.70 8.01 1.78
CA SER A 367 6.30 8.42 0.42
C SER A 367 6.10 9.94 0.33
N VAL A 368 6.64 10.55 -0.73
CA VAL A 368 6.63 12.01 -0.95
C VAL A 368 5.62 12.33 -2.06
N ARG A 369 4.66 13.23 -1.79
CA ARG A 369 3.81 13.83 -2.83
C ARG A 369 4.64 14.80 -3.68
N SER A 370 4.34 14.92 -4.97
CA SER A 370 4.98 15.91 -5.84
C SER A 370 4.69 17.37 -5.48
N ASP A 371 3.71 17.66 -4.61
CA ASP A 371 3.21 19.02 -4.32
C ASP A 371 3.08 19.42 -2.83
N GLY A 372 3.60 18.65 -1.87
CA GLY A 372 3.42 18.98 -0.43
C GLY A 372 4.22 18.11 0.55
N PRO A 373 4.08 18.32 1.88
CA PRO A 373 4.82 17.53 2.88
C PRO A 373 4.42 16.04 2.81
N LEU A 374 5.26 15.18 3.39
CA LEU A 374 5.20 13.71 3.32
C LEU A 374 3.88 13.11 3.79
N HIS A 375 3.37 12.12 3.05
CA HIS A 375 2.07 11.49 3.29
C HIS A 375 2.13 9.99 2.96
N ALA A 376 2.19 9.15 4.00
CA ALA A 376 2.08 7.68 3.99
C ALA A 376 3.35 6.88 3.70
N THR A 377 3.36 5.64 4.18
CA THR A 377 4.49 4.72 4.09
C THR A 377 4.20 3.53 3.18
N ALA A 378 5.22 2.99 2.50
CA ALA A 378 5.04 2.02 1.42
C ALA A 378 4.32 0.73 1.86
N LEU A 379 4.52 0.25 3.08
CA LEU A 379 3.84 -0.95 3.59
C LEU A 379 2.42 -0.67 4.06
N ILE A 380 2.13 0.53 4.60
CA ILE A 380 0.75 0.97 4.92
C ILE A 380 -0.08 1.10 3.63
N ASP A 381 0.50 1.63 2.56
CA ASP A 381 -0.19 1.75 1.26
C ASP A 381 -0.26 0.40 0.50
N ALA A 382 0.64 -0.54 0.80
CA ALA A 382 0.59 -1.91 0.29
C ALA A 382 -0.45 -2.79 1.00
N MET A 383 -0.93 -2.38 2.19
CA MET A 383 -2.10 -3.01 2.77
C MET A 383 -3.24 -2.90 1.76
N PRO A 384 -3.80 -4.03 1.30
CA PRO A 384 -4.94 -4.08 0.43
C PRO A 384 -6.03 -3.17 0.96
N ARG A 385 -6.06 -1.97 0.38
CA ARG A 385 -7.29 -1.43 -0.10
C ARG A 385 -7.57 -2.14 -1.40
N GLY A 386 -8.08 -3.37 -1.33
CA GLY A 386 -8.56 -4.03 -2.54
C GLY A 386 -9.68 -3.20 -3.17
N ILE A 387 -10.07 -3.50 -4.41
CA ILE A 387 -11.14 -2.74 -5.06
C ILE A 387 -12.45 -3.13 -4.37
N ALA A 388 -13.02 -2.18 -3.63
CA ALA A 388 -14.29 -2.32 -2.93
C ALA A 388 -15.48 -2.18 -3.88
N GLY A 389 -15.26 -1.57 -5.05
CA GLY A 389 -16.25 -1.36 -6.09
C GLY A 389 -16.11 0.00 -6.74
N PHE A 390 -17.23 0.52 -7.25
CA PHE A 390 -17.32 1.84 -7.85
C PHE A 390 -18.05 2.81 -6.93
N ALA A 391 -17.43 3.95 -6.64
CA ALA A 391 -18.01 5.05 -5.89
C ALA A 391 -18.36 6.22 -6.83
N ASN A 392 -19.31 7.05 -6.40
CA ASN A 392 -19.75 8.26 -7.13
C ASN A 392 -20.10 8.00 -8.60
N GLN A 393 -20.70 6.85 -8.87
CA GLN A 393 -21.06 6.47 -10.23
C GLN A 393 -22.12 7.41 -10.80
N ALA A 394 -21.88 7.90 -12.01
CA ALA A 394 -22.78 8.81 -12.71
C ALA A 394 -22.85 8.48 -14.20
N THR A 395 -24.05 8.62 -14.78
CA THR A 395 -24.25 8.62 -16.22
C THR A 395 -24.17 10.05 -16.74
N LEU A 396 -23.31 10.25 -17.73
CA LEU A 396 -22.99 11.55 -18.29
C LEU A 396 -23.95 11.96 -19.40
N HIS A 397 -24.04 13.27 -19.64
CA HIS A 397 -24.73 13.83 -20.81
C HIS A 397 -23.95 13.60 -22.11
N GLN A 398 -22.63 13.43 -22.01
CA GLN A 398 -21.76 13.12 -23.13
C GLN A 398 -22.10 11.75 -23.72
N THR A 399 -22.06 11.67 -25.05
CA THR A 399 -22.31 10.45 -25.81
C THR A 399 -21.18 10.15 -26.79
N GLY A 400 -20.89 8.87 -27.04
CA GLY A 400 -19.80 8.47 -27.93
C GLY A 400 -20.12 7.30 -28.87
N ALA A 401 -19.51 7.34 -30.06
CA ALA A 401 -19.58 6.27 -31.05
C ALA A 401 -18.67 5.07 -30.69
N ALA A 402 -17.63 5.30 -29.91
CA ALA A 402 -16.71 4.31 -29.35
C ALA A 402 -16.50 4.55 -27.84
N GLY A 403 -15.61 3.77 -27.23
CA GLY A 403 -15.21 3.94 -25.82
C GLY A 403 -14.59 5.32 -25.52
N PRO A 404 -14.53 5.71 -24.23
CA PRO A 404 -13.92 6.97 -23.80
C PRO A 404 -12.38 6.88 -23.67
N ALA A 405 -11.75 8.04 -23.44
CA ALA A 405 -10.39 8.15 -22.92
C ALA A 405 -10.36 9.09 -21.72
N LEU A 406 -9.52 8.80 -20.74
CA LEU A 406 -9.32 9.62 -19.55
C LEU A 406 -7.86 10.04 -19.41
N ALA A 407 -7.63 11.23 -18.86
CA ALA A 407 -6.34 11.64 -18.32
C ALA A 407 -6.55 12.63 -17.17
N VAL A 408 -5.57 12.71 -16.26
CA VAL A 408 -5.55 13.75 -15.23
C VAL A 408 -4.54 14.81 -15.61
N TYR A 409 -4.97 16.07 -15.65
CA TYR A 409 -4.16 17.21 -16.00
C TYR A 409 -4.41 18.35 -15.01
N SER A 410 -3.35 18.85 -14.36
CA SER A 410 -3.43 19.92 -13.37
C SER A 410 -4.47 19.68 -12.26
N GLY A 411 -4.55 18.43 -11.76
CA GLY A 411 -5.49 18.02 -10.70
C GLY A 411 -6.94 17.86 -11.16
N GLN A 412 -7.21 17.90 -12.47
CA GLN A 412 -8.55 17.73 -13.03
C GLN A 412 -8.63 16.52 -13.96
N VAL A 413 -9.81 15.90 -14.02
CA VAL A 413 -10.06 14.76 -14.90
C VAL A 413 -10.59 15.25 -16.24
N PHE A 414 -9.94 14.82 -17.32
CA PHE A 414 -10.35 15.08 -18.70
C PHE A 414 -10.91 13.81 -19.33
N LEU A 415 -11.98 13.98 -20.09
CA LEU A 415 -12.66 12.94 -20.85
C LEU A 415 -12.61 13.29 -22.33
N ALA A 416 -12.11 12.39 -23.17
CA ALA A 416 -12.23 12.50 -24.61
C ALA A 416 -13.08 11.37 -25.21
N THR A 417 -13.86 11.69 -26.23
CA THR A 417 -14.70 10.74 -26.97
C THR A 417 -14.89 11.21 -28.42
N ASN A 418 -15.66 10.46 -29.21
CA ASN A 418 -16.05 10.80 -30.57
C ASN A 418 -17.57 10.87 -30.71
N ARG A 419 -18.11 11.95 -31.25
CA ARG A 419 -19.56 12.15 -31.34
C ARG A 419 -20.23 11.10 -32.24
N PRO A 420 -21.34 10.45 -31.83
CA PRO A 420 -21.91 9.30 -32.54
C PRO A 420 -22.36 9.53 -33.99
N LYS A 421 -22.68 10.77 -34.38
CA LYS A 421 -23.14 11.10 -35.74
C LYS A 421 -22.09 11.82 -36.58
N GLU A 422 -21.30 12.67 -35.93
CA GLU A 422 -20.33 13.54 -36.60
C GLU A 422 -18.96 12.85 -36.69
N GLY A 423 -18.67 11.88 -35.83
CA GLY A 423 -17.35 11.23 -35.72
C GLY A 423 -16.26 12.16 -35.20
N VAL A 424 -16.59 13.41 -34.88
CA VAL A 424 -15.62 14.42 -34.42
C VAL A 424 -15.22 14.19 -32.98
N LEU A 425 -13.96 14.52 -32.65
CA LEU A 425 -13.46 14.41 -31.29
C LEU A 425 -14.10 15.47 -30.39
N GLU A 426 -14.55 15.04 -29.22
CA GLU A 426 -15.09 15.87 -28.16
C GLU A 426 -14.23 15.68 -26.90
N ILE A 427 -13.86 16.78 -26.24
CA ILE A 427 -13.08 16.77 -25.01
C ILE A 427 -13.83 17.60 -23.96
N ALA A 428 -14.01 17.05 -22.77
CA ALA A 428 -14.62 17.70 -21.62
C ALA A 428 -13.70 17.59 -20.41
N HIS A 429 -13.88 18.45 -19.42
CA HIS A 429 -13.17 18.36 -18.14
C HIS A 429 -14.17 18.28 -16.99
N SER A 430 -13.68 17.84 -15.84
CA SER A 430 -14.43 17.73 -14.60
C SER A 430 -13.74 18.52 -13.50
N ASP A 431 -14.54 19.32 -12.78
CA ASP A 431 -14.13 20.10 -11.62
C ASP A 431 -14.46 19.41 -10.29
N ASP A 432 -15.18 18.29 -10.33
CA ASP A 432 -15.68 17.55 -9.17
C ASP A 432 -15.12 16.12 -9.13
N LEU A 433 -13.86 15.97 -9.57
CA LEU A 433 -13.12 14.71 -9.53
C LEU A 433 -13.79 13.60 -10.34
N GLY A 434 -14.27 13.92 -11.53
CA GLY A 434 -14.82 12.97 -12.49
C GLY A 434 -16.27 12.56 -12.22
N VAL A 435 -17.03 13.31 -11.42
CA VAL A 435 -18.46 13.03 -11.17
C VAL A 435 -19.35 13.65 -12.25
N SER A 436 -19.00 14.85 -12.70
CA SER A 436 -19.66 15.54 -13.81
C SER A 436 -18.64 16.16 -14.76
N PHE A 437 -19.00 16.24 -16.04
CA PHE A 437 -18.13 16.76 -17.10
C PHE A 437 -18.79 17.92 -17.82
N GLY A 438 -18.05 19.02 -17.95
CA GLY A 438 -18.46 20.26 -18.59
C GLY A 438 -17.35 20.87 -19.45
N GLY A 439 -17.54 22.15 -19.82
CA GLY A 439 -16.53 22.92 -20.56
C GLY A 439 -16.09 22.28 -21.88
N THR A 440 -17.04 21.66 -22.58
CA THR A 440 -16.79 20.82 -23.75
C THR A 440 -16.22 21.60 -24.94
N TYR A 441 -15.17 21.05 -25.55
CA TYR A 441 -14.63 21.45 -26.84
C TYR A 441 -14.88 20.37 -27.88
N VAL A 442 -15.34 20.77 -29.05
CA VAL A 442 -15.59 19.90 -30.20
C VAL A 442 -14.58 20.28 -31.28
N SER A 443 -13.73 19.34 -31.65
CA SER A 443 -12.69 19.57 -32.64
C SER A 443 -13.25 19.51 -34.08
N GLN A 444 -12.43 19.94 -35.05
CA GLN A 444 -12.67 19.68 -36.47
C GLN A 444 -12.10 18.33 -36.93
N GLU A 445 -11.43 17.63 -36.03
CA GLU A 445 -10.79 16.33 -36.28
C GLU A 445 -11.79 15.21 -36.02
N SER A 446 -11.67 14.10 -36.77
CA SER A 446 -12.61 12.97 -36.65
C SER A 446 -11.91 11.62 -36.53
N SER A 447 -12.56 10.73 -35.79
CA SER A 447 -12.14 9.35 -35.51
C SER A 447 -13.37 8.44 -35.41
N ASP A 448 -13.29 7.28 -36.03
CA ASP A 448 -14.26 6.19 -35.88
C ASP A 448 -13.89 5.21 -34.76
N ALA A 449 -12.70 5.36 -34.16
CA ALA A 449 -12.26 4.67 -32.95
C ALA A 449 -12.20 5.63 -31.75
N ALA A 450 -12.07 5.08 -30.53
CA ALA A 450 -11.83 5.88 -29.33
C ALA A 450 -10.50 6.64 -29.46
N PRO A 451 -10.38 7.87 -28.94
CA PRO A 451 -9.10 8.57 -28.80
C PRO A 451 -8.28 8.00 -27.63
N SER A 452 -7.10 8.56 -27.37
CA SER A 452 -6.34 8.40 -26.13
C SER A 452 -5.88 9.76 -25.59
N LEU A 453 -5.70 9.85 -24.28
CA LEU A 453 -5.20 11.05 -23.60
C LEU A 453 -3.99 10.71 -22.74
N ALA A 454 -3.06 11.65 -22.60
CA ALA A 454 -1.94 11.55 -21.68
C ALA A 454 -1.48 12.94 -21.24
N THR A 455 -0.98 13.06 -20.01
CA THR A 455 -0.34 14.29 -19.52
C THR A 455 1.17 14.14 -19.66
N ASN A 456 1.83 15.12 -20.28
CA ASN A 456 3.26 15.10 -20.55
C ASN A 456 3.86 16.51 -20.44
N GLY A 457 4.86 16.69 -19.57
CA GLY A 457 5.60 17.95 -19.42
C GLY A 457 4.71 19.18 -19.22
N GLY A 458 3.70 19.08 -18.35
CA GLY A 458 2.74 20.16 -18.10
C GLY A 458 1.75 20.45 -19.23
N GLN A 459 1.62 19.54 -20.20
CA GLN A 459 0.65 19.64 -21.31
C GLN A 459 -0.26 18.41 -21.38
N LEU A 460 -1.50 18.61 -21.81
CA LEU A 460 -2.43 17.53 -22.13
C LEU A 460 -2.27 17.15 -23.61
N LYS A 461 -2.08 15.86 -23.89
CA LYS A 461 -1.89 15.29 -25.23
C LYS A 461 -3.06 14.41 -25.60
N ILE A 462 -3.42 14.42 -26.88
CA ILE A 462 -4.46 13.56 -27.46
C ILE A 462 -3.90 12.78 -28.65
N GLY A 463 -4.19 11.49 -28.69
CA GLY A 463 -3.87 10.58 -29.79
C GLY A 463 -5.14 10.03 -30.42
N TRP A 464 -5.18 9.91 -31.75
CA TRP A 464 -6.33 9.31 -32.43
C TRP A 464 -5.98 8.71 -33.79
N ARG A 465 -6.81 7.78 -34.24
CA ARG A 465 -6.83 7.27 -35.61
C ARG A 465 -7.74 8.17 -36.45
N GLY A 466 -7.25 8.66 -37.58
CA GLY A 466 -8.06 9.50 -38.49
C GLY A 466 -9.19 8.71 -39.16
N ALA A 467 -10.40 9.25 -39.13
CA ALA A 467 -11.53 8.67 -39.86
C ALA A 467 -11.24 8.67 -41.37
N GLY A 468 -11.40 7.51 -42.02
CA GLY A 468 -11.26 7.34 -43.47
C GLY A 468 -9.83 7.19 -44.01
N ASN A 469 -8.80 7.58 -43.28
CA ASN A 469 -7.39 7.38 -43.67
C ASN A 469 -6.61 6.44 -42.75
N GLN A 470 -7.10 6.18 -41.54
CA GLN A 470 -6.47 5.32 -40.54
C GLN A 470 -5.09 5.77 -40.04
N ASN A 471 -4.65 6.98 -40.42
CA ASN A 471 -3.39 7.54 -39.96
C ASN A 471 -3.46 7.79 -38.46
N LEU A 472 -2.36 7.54 -37.77
CA LEU A 472 -2.21 7.96 -36.38
C LEU A 472 -1.91 9.45 -36.31
N ASN A 473 -2.55 10.14 -35.38
CA ASN A 473 -2.38 11.56 -35.13
C ASN A 473 -2.11 11.78 -33.65
N VAL A 474 -1.27 12.76 -33.33
CA VAL A 474 -1.02 13.24 -31.97
C VAL A 474 -1.09 14.76 -31.98
N ALA A 475 -1.73 15.36 -30.97
CA ALA A 475 -1.79 16.82 -30.81
C ALA A 475 -1.74 17.22 -29.33
N THR A 476 -1.51 18.50 -29.08
CA THR A 476 -1.68 19.13 -27.78
C THR A 476 -3.13 19.63 -27.64
N VAL A 477 -3.74 19.37 -26.50
CA VAL A 477 -5.01 19.98 -26.10
C VAL A 477 -4.71 21.33 -25.45
N ASP A 478 -5.17 22.40 -26.08
CA ASP A 478 -4.92 23.75 -25.58
C ASP A 478 -5.90 24.08 -24.45
N VAL A 479 -5.38 24.18 -23.22
CA VAL A 479 -6.16 24.51 -22.02
C VAL A 479 -5.77 25.91 -21.54
N ALA A 480 -6.69 26.87 -21.67
CA ALA A 480 -6.48 28.24 -21.22
C ALA A 480 -6.91 28.41 -19.76
N ASN A 481 -6.01 28.88 -18.89
CA ASN A 481 -6.33 29.30 -17.53
C ASN A 481 -6.93 30.70 -17.54
N ARG A 482 -8.22 30.83 -17.22
CA ARG A 482 -8.87 32.15 -17.04
C ARG A 482 -8.60 32.69 -15.64
N THR A 483 -8.55 34.02 -15.51
CA THR A 483 -8.44 34.75 -14.23
C THR A 483 -9.59 34.43 -13.25
N THR A 484 -10.66 33.79 -13.73
CA THR A 484 -11.83 33.35 -12.96
C THR A 484 -11.73 31.92 -12.43
N GLY A 485 -10.57 31.25 -12.57
CA GLY A 485 -10.27 29.98 -11.90
C GLY A 485 -10.82 28.71 -12.55
N GLN A 486 -11.38 28.79 -13.76
CA GLN A 486 -11.89 27.63 -14.50
C GLN A 486 -11.11 27.42 -15.81
N PRO A 487 -10.56 26.22 -16.06
CA PRO A 487 -9.87 25.92 -17.30
C PRO A 487 -10.86 25.83 -18.46
N GLN A 488 -10.44 26.34 -19.61
CA GLN A 488 -11.23 26.22 -20.84
C GLN A 488 -10.40 25.52 -21.89
N ILE A 489 -10.95 24.46 -22.48
CA ILE A 489 -10.37 23.84 -23.67
C ILE A 489 -10.67 24.76 -24.87
N VAL A 490 -9.63 25.26 -25.52
CA VAL A 490 -9.76 26.28 -26.58
C VAL A 490 -9.38 25.79 -27.97
N GLY A 491 -8.72 24.63 -28.07
CA GLY A 491 -8.22 24.16 -29.36
C GLY A 491 -7.41 22.87 -29.29
N LEU A 492 -7.00 22.42 -30.48
CA LEU A 492 -5.90 21.46 -30.65
C LEU A 492 -4.79 22.16 -31.42
N SER A 493 -3.55 22.02 -30.94
CA SER A 493 -2.36 22.60 -31.58
C SER A 493 -1.26 21.55 -31.76
N GLY A 494 -0.27 21.87 -32.60
CA GLY A 494 0.90 21.01 -32.80
C GLY A 494 0.55 19.61 -33.33
N LYS A 495 -0.50 19.48 -34.14
CA LYS A 495 -0.91 18.20 -34.71
C LYS A 495 0.20 17.60 -35.58
N VAL A 496 0.58 16.39 -35.24
CA VAL A 496 1.50 15.53 -36.01
C VAL A 496 0.69 14.40 -36.61
N VAL A 497 0.85 14.19 -37.91
CA VAL A 497 0.28 13.03 -38.62
C VAL A 497 1.42 12.06 -38.88
N LEU A 498 1.30 10.85 -38.34
CA LEU A 498 2.28 9.79 -38.57
C LEU A 498 1.89 9.00 -39.82
N ASP A 499 2.89 8.60 -40.61
CA ASP A 499 2.75 7.61 -41.70
C ASP A 499 2.71 6.18 -41.12
N GLU A 500 1.82 5.98 -40.16
CA GLU A 500 1.59 4.74 -39.46
C GLU A 500 0.08 4.52 -39.37
N PHE A 501 -0.34 3.27 -39.54
CA PHE A 501 -1.74 2.90 -39.69
C PHE A 501 -2.16 1.90 -38.62
N SER A 502 -3.34 2.10 -38.08
CA SER A 502 -3.99 1.16 -37.14
C SER A 502 -5.46 1.04 -37.46
N ASP A 503 -6.05 -0.12 -37.23
CA ASP A 503 -7.51 -0.29 -37.22
C ASP A 503 -8.14 0.03 -35.85
N PHE A 504 -7.31 0.34 -34.85
CA PHE A 504 -7.71 0.48 -33.46
C PHE A 504 -7.19 1.77 -32.84
N THR A 505 -7.66 2.04 -31.62
CA THR A 505 -7.22 3.16 -30.79
C THR A 505 -5.71 3.08 -30.49
N PRO A 506 -4.94 4.16 -30.72
CA PRO A 506 -3.56 4.26 -30.24
C PRO A 506 -3.50 4.58 -28.75
N ALA A 507 -2.41 4.24 -28.08
CA ALA A 507 -2.15 4.58 -26.68
C ALA A 507 -1.00 5.57 -26.54
N LEU A 508 -1.11 6.47 -25.56
CA LEU A 508 -0.11 7.47 -25.19
C LEU A 508 0.24 7.34 -23.71
N VAL A 509 1.51 7.51 -23.36
CA VAL A 509 1.94 7.72 -21.96
C VAL A 509 3.22 8.56 -21.91
N ALA A 510 3.35 9.39 -20.89
CA ALA A 510 4.59 10.12 -20.62
C ALA A 510 5.55 9.28 -19.77
N LEU A 511 6.84 9.31 -20.10
CA LEU A 511 7.89 8.60 -19.34
C LEU A 511 8.20 9.23 -17.98
N GLY A 512 7.67 10.42 -17.69
CA GLY A 512 7.79 11.12 -16.41
C GLY A 512 8.92 12.15 -16.35
N GLU A 513 8.82 13.06 -15.38
CA GLU A 513 9.81 14.12 -15.11
C GLU A 513 10.86 13.57 -14.12
N GLY A 514 12.12 13.44 -14.56
CA GLY A 514 13.21 12.94 -13.71
C GLY A 514 14.32 12.18 -14.43
N GLY A 515 14.08 11.75 -15.68
CA GLY A 515 15.08 11.13 -16.55
C GLY A 515 15.77 12.10 -17.52
N SER A 516 16.66 11.60 -18.37
CA SER A 516 17.35 12.38 -19.42
C SER A 516 16.41 13.04 -20.44
N PHE A 517 15.13 12.63 -20.49
CA PHE A 517 14.11 13.14 -21.42
C PHE A 517 12.78 13.43 -20.69
N PRO A 518 12.66 14.56 -19.96
CA PRO A 518 11.50 14.88 -19.14
C PRO A 518 10.20 15.13 -19.94
N SER A 519 10.32 15.35 -21.25
CA SER A 519 9.17 15.54 -22.16
C SER A 519 8.89 14.32 -23.03
N ALA A 520 9.44 13.16 -22.70
CA ALA A 520 9.32 12.00 -23.57
C ALA A 520 7.90 11.41 -23.56
N LEU A 521 7.34 11.26 -24.77
CA LEU A 521 6.00 10.72 -25.01
C LEU A 521 6.12 9.40 -25.77
N VAL A 522 5.56 8.34 -25.22
CA VAL A 522 5.50 7.03 -25.86
C VAL A 522 4.17 6.89 -26.58
N LEU A 523 4.22 6.49 -27.85
CA LEU A 523 3.08 6.12 -28.66
C LEU A 523 3.14 4.61 -28.93
N ALA A 524 2.05 3.90 -28.63
CA ALA A 524 1.87 2.50 -29.00
C ALA A 524 0.61 2.30 -29.84
N TRP A 525 0.66 1.34 -30.76
CA TRP A 525 -0.50 0.99 -31.57
C TRP A 525 -0.42 -0.46 -32.07
N THR A 526 -1.56 -0.95 -32.51
CA THR A 526 -1.69 -2.23 -33.20
C THR A 526 -1.63 -1.99 -34.70
N ARG A 527 -0.62 -2.54 -35.38
CA ARG A 527 -0.37 -2.25 -36.79
C ARG A 527 -1.48 -2.80 -37.69
N ALA A 528 -1.97 -1.97 -38.60
CA ALA A 528 -2.93 -2.39 -39.62
C ALA A 528 -2.35 -3.53 -40.49
N GLY A 529 -3.18 -4.50 -40.83
CA GLY A 529 -2.83 -5.63 -41.70
C GLY A 529 -2.30 -6.88 -40.99
N ASP A 530 -1.44 -6.74 -39.97
CA ASP A 530 -0.84 -7.91 -39.29
C ASP A 530 -0.95 -7.91 -37.76
N GLY A 531 -1.52 -6.86 -37.16
CA GLY A 531 -1.86 -6.84 -35.74
C GLY A 531 -0.69 -6.70 -34.79
N ARG A 532 0.53 -6.48 -35.28
CA ARG A 532 1.72 -6.41 -34.42
C ARG A 532 1.72 -5.16 -33.56
N LEU A 533 2.08 -5.29 -32.29
CA LEU A 533 2.28 -4.13 -31.42
C LEU A 533 3.51 -3.35 -31.86
N CYS A 534 3.33 -2.05 -32.06
CA CYS A 534 4.35 -1.12 -32.51
C CYS A 534 4.50 0.04 -31.53
N PHE A 535 5.71 0.59 -31.45
CA PHE A 535 6.06 1.63 -30.50
C PHE A 535 6.96 2.68 -31.15
N ARG A 536 6.75 3.94 -30.77
CA ARG A 536 7.67 5.05 -31.03
C ARG A 536 7.74 5.93 -29.79
N ILE A 537 8.88 6.58 -29.62
CA ILE A 537 9.10 7.54 -28.53
C ILE A 537 9.45 8.88 -29.18
N SER A 538 8.79 9.94 -28.71
CA SER A 538 9.14 11.33 -28.97
C SER A 538 9.93 11.87 -27.79
N THR A 539 10.97 12.66 -28.04
CA THR A 539 11.71 13.38 -26.98
C THR A 539 11.27 14.84 -26.80
N ASP A 540 10.42 15.35 -27.69
CA ASP A 540 10.01 16.76 -27.77
C ASP A 540 8.51 16.96 -27.45
N GLY A 541 7.91 16.02 -26.73
CA GLY A 541 6.53 16.12 -26.28
C GLY A 541 5.48 15.80 -27.34
N GLY A 542 5.84 14.99 -28.33
CA GLY A 542 4.97 14.56 -29.42
C GLY A 542 5.06 15.43 -30.68
N GLY A 543 6.10 16.27 -30.81
CA GLY A 543 6.33 17.10 -32.00
C GLY A 543 6.88 16.29 -33.17
N GLU A 544 7.73 15.30 -32.91
CA GLU A 544 8.15 14.33 -33.90
C GLU A 544 8.46 12.99 -33.16
N PHE A 545 8.37 11.84 -33.85
CA PHE A 545 8.46 10.50 -33.24
C PHE A 545 9.55 9.64 -33.91
N TRP A 546 10.47 9.09 -33.10
CA TRP A 546 11.70 8.46 -33.60
C TRP A 546 11.48 7.00 -34.02
N ALA A 547 12.57 6.26 -34.20
CA ALA A 547 12.60 4.89 -34.72
C ALA A 547 11.44 4.02 -34.24
N ARG A 548 10.73 3.40 -35.21
CA ARG A 548 9.66 2.43 -34.93
C ARG A 548 10.27 1.11 -34.45
N PHE A 549 9.83 0.65 -33.29
CA PHE A 549 9.97 -0.74 -32.88
C PHE A 549 8.69 -1.53 -33.25
N VAL A 550 8.87 -2.73 -33.77
CA VAL A 550 7.78 -3.65 -34.11
C VAL A 550 8.03 -4.94 -33.33
N SER A 551 7.13 -5.28 -32.42
CA SER A 551 7.25 -6.50 -31.62
C SER A 551 6.83 -7.76 -32.41
N ASN A 552 7.04 -8.92 -31.81
CA ASN A 552 6.45 -10.19 -32.28
C ASN A 552 5.08 -10.47 -31.65
N GLU A 553 4.65 -9.63 -30.70
CA GLU A 553 3.34 -9.74 -30.07
C GLU A 553 2.25 -9.17 -30.99
N ILE A 554 1.08 -9.81 -30.97
CA ILE A 554 -0.05 -9.48 -31.83
C ILE A 554 -1.31 -9.25 -30.99
N SER A 555 -2.12 -8.26 -31.39
CA SER A 555 -3.33 -7.85 -30.67
C SER A 555 -4.49 -7.60 -31.61
N ALA A 556 -5.70 -8.06 -31.27
CA ALA A 556 -6.92 -7.79 -32.04
C ALA A 556 -7.71 -6.56 -31.52
N ALA A 557 -7.07 -5.71 -30.72
CA ALA A 557 -7.54 -4.37 -30.36
C ALA A 557 -6.34 -3.42 -30.13
N GLY A 558 -6.62 -2.16 -29.79
CA GLY A 558 -5.59 -1.20 -29.38
C GLY A 558 -4.91 -1.62 -28.08
N PRO A 559 -3.63 -1.29 -27.86
CA PRO A 559 -2.97 -1.48 -26.57
C PRO A 559 -3.39 -0.41 -25.56
N SER A 560 -3.00 -0.59 -24.30
CA SER A 560 -2.95 0.49 -23.29
C SER A 560 -1.57 0.56 -22.63
N LEU A 561 -1.23 1.74 -22.11
CA LEU A 561 0.09 2.02 -21.55
C LEU A 561 -0.04 2.63 -20.15
N ALA A 562 0.90 2.28 -19.26
CA ALA A 562 1.09 2.96 -17.99
C ALA A 562 2.58 3.05 -17.65
N VAL A 563 2.97 4.06 -16.89
CA VAL A 563 4.32 4.14 -16.31
C VAL A 563 4.23 3.81 -14.83
N TRP A 564 5.06 2.87 -14.40
CA TRP A 564 5.13 2.42 -13.02
C TRP A 564 6.57 2.01 -12.69
N ASN A 565 7.09 2.46 -11.54
CA ASN A 565 8.49 2.24 -11.13
C ASN A 565 9.53 2.56 -12.21
N GLY A 566 9.33 3.67 -12.93
CA GLY A 566 10.24 4.15 -13.99
C GLY A 566 10.24 3.30 -15.26
N ARG A 567 9.31 2.35 -15.42
CA ARG A 567 9.17 1.50 -16.61
C ARG A 567 7.83 1.75 -17.29
N VAL A 568 7.82 1.64 -18.62
CA VAL A 568 6.58 1.65 -19.41
C VAL A 568 6.05 0.24 -19.49
N TYR A 569 4.83 0.03 -19.04
CA TYR A 569 4.08 -1.20 -19.20
C TYR A 569 3.09 -1.05 -20.34
N VAL A 570 2.94 -2.12 -21.12
CA VAL A 570 1.93 -2.27 -22.16
C VAL A 570 1.01 -3.42 -21.82
N ALA A 571 -0.29 -3.18 -21.87
CA ALA A 571 -1.32 -4.22 -21.79
C ALA A 571 -2.05 -4.37 -23.12
N TRP A 572 -2.35 -5.61 -23.51
CA TRP A 572 -3.05 -5.91 -24.77
C TRP A 572 -3.87 -7.19 -24.66
N ARG A 573 -4.88 -7.32 -25.54
CA ARG A 573 -5.60 -8.59 -25.72
C ARG A 573 -4.97 -9.44 -26.81
N GLY A 574 -5.11 -10.76 -26.72
CA GLY A 574 -4.67 -11.70 -27.74
C GLY A 574 -5.33 -11.49 -29.10
N TRP A 575 -4.74 -12.09 -30.14
CA TRP A 575 -5.23 -11.98 -31.52
C TRP A 575 -6.44 -12.88 -31.82
N GLY A 576 -7.26 -12.46 -32.79
CA GLY A 576 -8.39 -13.25 -33.30
C GLY A 576 -9.46 -13.49 -32.23
N THR A 577 -9.80 -14.76 -32.00
CA THR A 577 -10.73 -15.18 -30.93
C THR A 577 -10.04 -15.37 -29.58
N ASN A 578 -8.72 -15.20 -29.50
CA ASN A 578 -8.02 -15.26 -28.23
C ASN A 578 -8.38 -14.01 -27.41
N GLN A 579 -8.99 -14.25 -26.25
CA GLN A 579 -9.40 -13.20 -25.32
C GLN A 579 -8.39 -13.00 -24.18
N THR A 580 -7.21 -13.66 -24.20
CA THR A 580 -6.22 -13.45 -23.12
C THR A 580 -5.81 -12.00 -23.03
N LEU A 581 -5.75 -11.49 -21.81
CA LEU A 581 -5.14 -10.20 -21.51
C LEU A 581 -3.68 -10.45 -21.15
N ASN A 582 -2.78 -9.61 -21.64
CA ASN A 582 -1.34 -9.77 -21.48
C ASN A 582 -0.71 -8.44 -21.04
N LEU A 583 0.40 -8.53 -20.32
CA LEU A 583 1.20 -7.40 -19.85
C LEU A 583 2.68 -7.66 -20.11
N ALA A 584 3.41 -6.62 -20.51
CA ALA A 584 4.87 -6.65 -20.53
C ALA A 584 5.43 -5.24 -20.29
N SER A 585 6.64 -5.13 -19.76
CA SER A 585 7.37 -3.86 -19.74
C SER A 585 8.15 -3.66 -21.04
N LEU A 586 8.21 -2.44 -21.56
CA LEU A 586 9.11 -2.10 -22.67
C LEU A 586 10.57 -2.16 -22.18
N ILE A 587 11.43 -2.69 -23.03
CA ILE A 587 12.89 -2.59 -22.88
C ILE A 587 13.33 -1.38 -23.70
N ILE A 588 13.74 -0.32 -23.00
CA ILE A 588 14.27 0.90 -23.61
C ILE A 588 15.77 0.92 -23.33
N GLU A 589 16.58 1.13 -24.37
CA GLU A 589 18.03 1.19 -24.22
C GLU A 589 18.42 2.35 -23.30
N PRO A 590 19.21 2.09 -22.23
CA PRO A 590 19.52 3.10 -21.22
C PRO A 590 20.09 4.40 -21.79
N GLY A 591 19.56 5.55 -21.34
CA GLY A 591 20.00 6.87 -21.80
C GLY A 591 19.54 7.23 -23.22
N THR A 592 18.71 6.41 -23.85
CA THR A 592 18.16 6.64 -25.19
C THR A 592 16.63 6.59 -25.18
N THR A 593 16.02 6.78 -26.36
CA THR A 593 14.59 6.57 -26.62
C THR A 593 14.33 5.40 -27.56
N GLN A 594 15.32 4.51 -27.72
CA GLN A 594 15.20 3.34 -28.57
C GLN A 594 14.56 2.18 -27.81
N VAL A 595 13.38 1.75 -28.27
CA VAL A 595 12.75 0.51 -27.79
C VAL A 595 13.44 -0.67 -28.48
N THR A 596 13.95 -1.61 -27.71
CA THR A 596 14.69 -2.79 -28.20
C THR A 596 13.94 -4.09 -28.01
N GLY A 597 12.90 -4.11 -27.17
CA GLY A 597 12.13 -5.31 -26.89
C GLY A 597 10.96 -5.11 -25.94
N LEU A 598 10.26 -6.21 -25.68
CA LEU A 598 9.35 -6.36 -24.54
C LEU A 598 10.02 -7.32 -23.55
N GLY A 599 9.82 -7.07 -22.26
CA GLY A 599 10.22 -7.97 -21.19
C GLY A 599 9.36 -9.23 -21.16
N ASN A 600 9.40 -9.96 -20.04
CA ASN A 600 8.58 -11.15 -19.88
C ASN A 600 7.08 -10.81 -19.99
N THR A 601 6.39 -11.51 -20.87
CA THR A 601 4.94 -11.41 -21.03
C THR A 601 4.25 -12.17 -19.90
N ILE A 602 3.33 -11.49 -19.22
CA ILE A 602 2.53 -12.01 -18.12
C ILE A 602 1.08 -12.09 -18.62
N VAL A 603 0.41 -13.21 -18.34
CA VAL A 603 -1.02 -13.35 -18.61
C VAL A 603 -1.79 -12.74 -17.44
N LEU A 604 -2.61 -11.74 -17.75
CA LEU A 604 -3.43 -11.00 -16.81
C LEU A 604 -4.71 -11.79 -16.44
N PRO A 605 -5.35 -11.47 -15.30
CA PRO A 605 -6.60 -12.11 -14.92
C PRO A 605 -7.72 -11.81 -15.92
N GLY A 606 -8.54 -12.82 -16.21
CA GLY A 606 -9.71 -12.70 -17.07
C GLY A 606 -9.41 -12.73 -18.57
N GLY A 607 -10.43 -12.41 -19.36
CA GLY A 607 -10.32 -12.30 -20.81
C GLY A 607 -11.26 -11.24 -21.37
N SER A 608 -10.84 -10.62 -22.48
CA SER A 608 -11.58 -9.57 -23.16
C SER A 608 -11.52 -9.70 -24.68
N ASP A 609 -12.65 -9.38 -25.32
CA ASP A 609 -12.75 -9.09 -26.75
C ASP A 609 -12.54 -7.58 -27.06
N ALA A 610 -12.34 -6.74 -26.05
CA ALA A 610 -12.03 -5.31 -26.16
C ALA A 610 -10.60 -5.01 -25.69
N ALA A 611 -10.13 -3.78 -25.89
CA ALA A 611 -8.83 -3.38 -25.35
C ALA A 611 -8.91 -3.27 -23.81
N PRO A 612 -7.87 -3.71 -23.07
CA PRO A 612 -7.75 -3.38 -21.66
C PRO A 612 -7.38 -1.91 -21.47
N ALA A 613 -7.72 -1.33 -20.31
CA ALA A 613 -7.19 -0.06 -19.83
C ALA A 613 -6.19 -0.31 -18.70
N LEU A 614 -5.07 0.41 -18.72
CA LEU A 614 -4.00 0.29 -17.73
C LEU A 614 -3.65 1.68 -17.20
N THR A 615 -3.50 1.81 -15.89
CA THR A 615 -2.96 3.01 -15.25
C THR A 615 -2.10 2.64 -14.04
N SER A 616 -1.52 3.65 -13.39
CA SER A 616 -0.70 3.48 -12.20
C SER A 616 -1.00 4.62 -11.22
N ASP A 617 -1.14 4.29 -9.94
CA ASP A 617 -1.28 5.28 -8.86
C ASP A 617 0.05 5.66 -8.20
N GLY A 618 1.17 5.24 -8.82
CA GLY A 618 2.53 5.40 -8.29
C GLY A 618 2.96 4.20 -7.45
N ASN A 619 2.04 3.60 -6.69
CA ASN A 619 2.32 2.44 -5.85
C ASN A 619 1.94 1.12 -6.53
N ARG A 620 0.92 1.14 -7.40
CA ARG A 620 0.29 -0.05 -7.96
C ARG A 620 -0.03 0.15 -9.44
N LEU A 621 0.00 -0.95 -10.20
CA LEU A 621 -0.65 -1.02 -11.50
C LEU A 621 -2.14 -1.33 -11.32
N ILE A 622 -2.99 -0.70 -12.13
CA ILE A 622 -4.43 -0.92 -12.12
C ILE A 622 -4.90 -1.22 -13.54
N LEU A 623 -5.62 -2.32 -13.69
CA LEU A 623 -6.13 -2.84 -14.95
C LEU A 623 -7.65 -2.81 -14.92
N ALA A 624 -8.28 -2.30 -15.96
CA ALA A 624 -9.70 -2.48 -16.21
C ALA A 624 -9.94 -3.17 -17.55
N TRP A 625 -10.95 -4.04 -17.62
CA TRP A 625 -11.30 -4.73 -18.86
C TRP A 625 -12.79 -5.03 -18.93
N LYS A 626 -13.28 -5.25 -20.15
CA LYS A 626 -14.62 -5.80 -20.39
C LYS A 626 -14.53 -7.32 -20.47
N ASP A 627 -15.28 -8.06 -19.68
CA ASP A 627 -15.32 -9.52 -19.83
C ASP A 627 -16.29 -9.99 -20.93
N GLY A 628 -16.37 -11.32 -21.14
CA GLY A 628 -17.25 -11.92 -22.14
C GLY A 628 -18.75 -11.72 -21.89
N SER A 629 -19.16 -11.36 -20.66
CA SER A 629 -20.55 -10.99 -20.35
C SER A 629 -20.85 -9.52 -20.67
N GLY A 630 -19.81 -8.71 -20.87
CA GLY A 630 -19.89 -7.27 -21.03
C GLY A 630 -19.63 -6.49 -19.74
N ALA A 631 -19.42 -7.15 -18.61
CA ALA A 631 -19.17 -6.47 -17.34
C ALA A 631 -17.82 -5.74 -17.32
N VAL A 632 -17.79 -4.57 -16.69
CA VAL A 632 -16.54 -3.82 -16.45
C VAL A 632 -15.87 -4.40 -15.21
N ASN A 633 -14.66 -4.94 -15.40
CA ASN A 633 -13.86 -5.52 -14.34
C ASN A 633 -12.66 -4.61 -14.04
N VAL A 634 -12.22 -4.57 -12.78
CA VAL A 634 -11.00 -3.87 -12.37
C VAL A 634 -10.18 -4.75 -11.43
N SER A 635 -8.86 -4.79 -11.62
CA SER A 635 -7.89 -5.50 -10.77
C SER A 635 -6.65 -4.64 -10.58
N MET A 636 -5.85 -4.95 -9.57
CA MET A 636 -4.59 -4.23 -9.29
C MET A 636 -3.42 -5.18 -9.11
N SER A 637 -2.20 -4.67 -9.26
CA SER A 637 -0.96 -5.39 -8.99
C SER A 637 0.05 -4.50 -8.28
N LEU A 638 0.74 -5.08 -7.29
CA LEU A 638 1.81 -4.42 -6.52
C LEU A 638 3.22 -4.70 -7.08
N ASN A 639 3.35 -5.68 -7.98
CA ASN A 639 4.64 -6.16 -8.52
C ASN A 639 4.62 -6.30 -10.06
N GLY A 640 3.47 -6.08 -10.71
CA GLY A 640 3.22 -6.30 -12.13
C GLY A 640 3.00 -7.76 -12.54
N ASN A 641 3.35 -8.72 -11.68
CA ASN A 641 3.31 -10.17 -11.95
C ASN A 641 2.04 -10.83 -11.40
N VAL A 642 1.65 -10.46 -10.18
CA VAL A 642 0.50 -11.01 -9.47
C VAL A 642 -0.58 -9.94 -9.36
N TRP A 643 -1.79 -10.31 -9.76
CA TRP A 643 -2.92 -9.42 -9.89
C TRP A 643 -4.04 -9.87 -8.95
N PHE A 644 -4.59 -8.92 -8.21
CA PHE A 644 -5.49 -9.15 -7.10
C PHE A 644 -6.80 -8.37 -7.23
N GLY A 645 -7.80 -8.75 -6.43
CA GLY A 645 -8.98 -7.93 -6.17
C GLY A 645 -9.82 -7.60 -7.41
N ALA A 646 -10.07 -8.59 -8.27
CA ALA A 646 -10.93 -8.40 -9.44
C ALA A 646 -12.37 -8.07 -8.99
N TYR A 647 -12.77 -6.81 -9.09
CA TYR A 647 -14.16 -6.39 -8.92
C TYR A 647 -14.86 -6.40 -10.27
N ALA A 648 -15.92 -7.18 -10.39
CA ALA A 648 -16.82 -7.14 -11.54
C ALA A 648 -17.99 -6.20 -11.23
N ALA A 649 -18.03 -5.04 -11.89
CA ALA A 649 -19.15 -4.14 -11.80
C ALA A 649 -20.39 -4.76 -12.48
N PRO A 650 -21.61 -4.54 -11.95
CA PRO A 650 -22.83 -5.01 -12.59
C PRO A 650 -23.11 -4.31 -13.93
N ASP A 651 -22.43 -3.19 -14.20
CA ASP A 651 -22.58 -2.43 -15.43
C ASP A 651 -22.00 -3.13 -16.65
N MET A 652 -22.77 -3.12 -17.72
CA MET A 652 -22.36 -3.67 -19.01
C MET A 652 -21.85 -2.57 -19.95
N THR A 653 -20.78 -2.86 -20.67
CA THR A 653 -20.24 -2.07 -21.78
C THR A 653 -20.16 -2.92 -23.05
N GLY A 654 -20.15 -2.27 -24.21
CA GLY A 654 -19.80 -2.91 -25.50
C GLY A 654 -18.34 -2.67 -25.90
N ASP A 655 -17.63 -1.80 -25.20
CA ASP A 655 -16.34 -1.24 -25.60
C ASP A 655 -15.32 -1.31 -24.46
N SER A 656 -14.08 -0.96 -24.80
CA SER A 656 -12.99 -0.78 -23.85
C SER A 656 -13.34 0.28 -22.79
N PRO A 657 -13.14 -0.01 -21.49
CA PRO A 657 -13.16 1.02 -20.47
C PRO A 657 -11.94 1.95 -20.61
N ALA A 658 -11.93 3.05 -19.86
CA ALA A 658 -10.80 3.96 -19.73
C ALA A 658 -10.47 4.19 -18.26
N LEU A 659 -9.19 4.31 -17.95
CA LEU A 659 -8.68 4.62 -16.62
C LEU A 659 -7.79 5.86 -16.70
N ALA A 660 -7.79 6.66 -15.64
CA ALA A 660 -6.71 7.61 -15.36
C ALA A 660 -6.39 7.57 -13.87
N CYS A 661 -5.33 8.27 -13.46
CA CYS A 661 -4.98 8.39 -12.05
C CYS A 661 -4.44 9.78 -11.71
N ASP A 662 -4.78 10.25 -10.51
CA ASP A 662 -4.28 11.48 -9.88
C ASP A 662 -3.43 11.16 -8.63
N GLY A 663 -2.65 10.08 -8.68
CA GLY A 663 -1.86 9.54 -7.55
C GLY A 663 -2.67 8.87 -6.44
N PHE A 664 -3.90 9.32 -6.15
CA PHE A 664 -4.75 8.72 -5.11
C PHE A 664 -6.16 8.34 -5.58
N GLN A 665 -6.66 9.03 -6.61
CA GLN A 665 -7.97 8.78 -7.21
C GLN A 665 -7.77 8.06 -8.54
N VAL A 666 -8.67 7.14 -8.84
CA VAL A 666 -8.61 6.31 -10.05
C VAL A 666 -9.97 6.42 -10.74
N PRO A 667 -10.20 7.50 -11.49
CA PRO A 667 -11.40 7.63 -12.30
C PRO A 667 -11.43 6.53 -13.37
N ILE A 668 -12.61 5.95 -13.54
CA ILE A 668 -12.92 4.98 -14.59
C ILE A 668 -14.11 5.48 -15.41
N ALA A 669 -14.05 5.31 -16.73
CA ALA A 669 -15.14 5.63 -17.64
C ALA A 669 -15.42 4.49 -18.60
N TRP A 670 -16.68 4.31 -18.99
CA TRP A 670 -17.09 3.32 -19.99
C TRP A 670 -18.36 3.76 -20.73
N ARG A 671 -18.58 3.20 -21.93
CA ARG A 671 -19.83 3.40 -22.66
C ARG A 671 -20.85 2.33 -22.25
N GLY A 672 -22.08 2.72 -21.95
CA GLY A 672 -23.13 1.76 -21.58
C GLY A 672 -23.49 0.80 -22.73
N SER A 673 -23.67 -0.49 -22.43
CA SER A 673 -24.06 -1.50 -23.43
C SER A 673 -25.41 -1.15 -24.07
N GLY A 674 -25.48 -1.20 -25.41
CA GLY A 674 -26.68 -0.83 -26.16
C GLY A 674 -27.05 0.66 -26.10
N SER A 675 -26.20 1.50 -25.49
CA SER A 675 -26.37 2.95 -25.37
C SER A 675 -25.17 3.68 -25.96
N GLN A 676 -25.37 4.95 -26.33
CA GLN A 676 -24.28 5.86 -26.66
C GLN A 676 -23.83 6.68 -25.45
N GLN A 677 -24.48 6.54 -24.29
CA GLN A 677 -24.16 7.30 -23.08
C GLN A 677 -22.88 6.82 -22.40
N MET A 678 -22.13 7.77 -21.88
CA MET A 678 -20.94 7.53 -21.08
C MET A 678 -21.30 7.41 -19.61
N ASN A 679 -20.62 6.52 -18.90
CA ASN A 679 -20.67 6.39 -17.46
C ASN A 679 -19.28 6.66 -16.90
N VAL A 680 -19.25 7.18 -15.69
CA VAL A 680 -18.03 7.42 -14.93
C VAL A 680 -18.22 6.98 -13.50
N ALA A 681 -17.12 6.59 -12.87
CA ALA A 681 -17.05 6.31 -11.44
C ALA A 681 -15.63 6.53 -10.93
N GLN A 682 -15.49 6.47 -9.61
CA GLN A 682 -14.20 6.32 -8.95
C GLN A 682 -14.01 4.86 -8.54
N VAL A 683 -12.86 4.28 -8.86
CA VAL A 683 -12.49 2.96 -8.33
C VAL A 683 -12.26 3.11 -6.82
N ALA A 684 -13.20 2.59 -6.03
CA ALA A 684 -13.13 2.63 -4.59
C ALA A 684 -12.22 1.53 -4.08
N SER A 685 -11.36 1.86 -3.13
CA SER A 685 -10.51 0.90 -2.43
C SER A 685 -10.95 0.83 -0.95
N TYR A 686 -10.97 -0.35 -0.31
CA TYR A 686 -11.45 -0.50 1.09
C TYR A 686 -10.45 -0.12 2.17
#